data_AF-A0A7C1GXJ3-F1
#
_entry.id   AF-A0A7C1GXJ3-F1
#
_cell.length_a   1.000
_cell.length_b   1.000
_cell.length_c   1.000
_cell.angle_alpha   90.00
_cell.angle_beta   90.00
_cell.angle_gamma   90.00
#
_symmetry.space_group_name_H-M   'P 1'
#
loop_
_entity.id
_entity.type
_entity.pdbx_description
1 polymer ?
#
loop_
_entity_poly.entity_id
_entity_poly.type
_entity_poly.pdbx_seq_one_letter_code
_entity_poly.pdbx_strand_id
1 'polypeptide(L)'
;MTTTIVWALLAGVASAQEPVLQLDFGKADSDVEVGFTQVTAATLYSPEQGYGWRDNAVLKEADQGSGSALQRDFIYGYAGGGDQRADFLIDLQPGHYWLALMAGDMRYNRSGLPMDVLVDDEVAIAEWDNHKWEYRLVAVEAGAEPVAIGFRSSDVPVRRYSWWHCNGIVVLAADTREDAAGQMDAMFAAIRDAWYADYEEVFPEEDPARGEISNDDVLRGYVAFARDYLDIVYPATIPSAAERRAELSAWATPGEYEPVSFAVVPLRMLGRCRVGVSDLSSGAAVIPAPAWDIRVAGVTRQRQGRDDREYLRGPKILYPGERVEIGPGDTRWWWLSVHVPEDQPPGWYAGEVTFAPEGAEPWSCPLRLRVLPFTIDRPPGEMFGMYYGTHYAVYPENRDLHFADMREHLIDTITLSQECPRGGWVDGELQLDFSAMDEFIASARRHGLTGDMPWGGVRQLGALIPEGLSEEEWDEHYRQLLAATVAHGAQMGWPRLLCYPVDEPSNDPERLARAEHLLGLAREVEGAYTYCTPNAVEGGLRLIHLIDYACWQHLSANAQTRQATLDNGGTFWYYSSNYGARTSVPRFRSGFLRWRLGATGMLYWHYNAFVGDPYDDLDAWRSDMFVSAPTPDGPLPTLGWECEREGIEDVWYARKLEGLIAGAPAARAEQAAAAQATLDEIAAAFPPDGGENLTIPQSWSPATFHQYRRRIAEHIIELTP
;
A
#
# COMPACT_ATOMS: atom_id res chain seq x y z
N MET A 1 27.90 44.02 -5.76
CA MET A 1 29.37 44.06 -5.68
C MET A 1 29.72 44.04 -4.21
N THR A 2 30.40 43.06 -3.61
CA THR A 2 31.17 41.91 -4.08
C THR A 2 31.50 41.15 -2.80
N THR A 3 30.84 40.02 -2.55
CA THR A 3 31.32 39.02 -1.58
C THR A 3 30.75 37.64 -1.95
N THR A 4 30.78 37.36 -3.26
CA THR A 4 30.97 36.01 -3.78
C THR A 4 32.47 35.76 -3.72
N ILE A 5 32.91 34.54 -3.41
CA ILE A 5 34.30 34.12 -3.14
C ILE A 5 34.64 34.21 -1.65
N VAL A 6 34.34 33.14 -0.89
CA VAL A 6 35.25 32.37 -0.02
C VAL A 6 34.38 31.31 0.66
N TRP A 7 34.27 30.13 0.03
CA TRP A 7 33.94 28.81 0.61
C TRP A 7 34.11 27.68 -0.43
N ALA A 8 34.44 28.00 -1.69
CA ALA A 8 35.05 27.06 -2.61
C ALA A 8 36.58 27.07 -2.41
N LEU A 9 37.09 26.28 -1.46
CA LEU A 9 38.48 25.80 -1.38
C LEU A 9 38.63 24.95 -0.11
N LEU A 10 38.15 23.71 -0.18
CA LEU A 10 38.59 22.50 0.55
C LEU A 10 37.57 21.35 0.41
N ALA A 11 36.95 21.20 -0.76
CA ALA A 11 36.44 19.93 -1.22
C ALA A 11 37.43 19.44 -2.26
N GLY A 12 38.05 18.28 -2.05
CA GLY A 12 38.80 17.61 -3.09
C GLY A 12 37.84 17.34 -4.24
N VAL A 13 37.93 18.14 -5.30
CA VAL A 13 37.27 17.80 -6.57
C VAL A 13 38.09 16.65 -7.13
N ALA A 14 37.77 15.42 -6.71
CA ALA A 14 38.00 14.28 -7.57
C ALA A 14 37.25 14.60 -8.86
N SER A 15 37.99 14.86 -9.93
CA SER A 15 37.42 14.88 -11.27
C SER A 15 36.80 13.51 -11.46
N ALA A 16 35.47 13.39 -11.35
CA ALA A 16 34.79 12.15 -11.69
C ALA A 16 35.18 11.82 -13.14
N GLN A 17 35.94 10.75 -13.32
CA GLN A 17 36.36 10.30 -14.63
C GLN A 17 35.10 9.84 -15.37
N GLU A 18 34.94 10.25 -16.63
CA GLU A 18 33.77 9.81 -17.41
C GLU A 18 33.76 8.27 -17.52
N PRO A 19 32.57 7.63 -17.49
CA PRO A 19 32.46 6.20 -17.72
C PRO A 19 33.14 5.80 -19.04
N VAL A 20 33.83 4.66 -19.01
CA VAL A 20 34.54 4.10 -20.16
C VAL A 20 33.56 3.63 -21.23
N LEU A 21 32.43 3.09 -20.80
CA LEU A 21 31.36 2.59 -21.66
C LEU A 21 30.03 2.66 -20.92
N GLN A 22 28.95 3.02 -21.62
CA GLN A 22 27.59 3.08 -21.11
C GLN A 22 26.67 2.42 -22.13
N LEU A 23 26.04 1.31 -21.75
CA LEU A 23 25.23 0.47 -22.63
C LEU A 23 23.81 0.35 -22.09
N ASP A 24 22.84 0.57 -22.97
CA ASP A 24 21.40 0.56 -22.68
C ASP A 24 20.76 -0.58 -23.48
N PHE A 25 20.13 -1.51 -22.78
CA PHE A 25 19.69 -2.80 -23.32
C PHE A 25 18.19 -2.77 -23.55
N GLY A 26 17.76 -2.96 -24.79
CA GLY A 26 16.35 -2.82 -25.12
C GLY A 26 15.96 -3.32 -26.50
N LYS A 27 14.76 -2.94 -26.94
CA LYS A 27 14.29 -3.20 -28.30
C LYS A 27 14.91 -2.19 -29.26
N ALA A 28 14.98 -2.55 -30.53
CA ALA A 28 15.47 -1.64 -31.57
C ALA A 28 14.65 -0.34 -31.71
N ASP A 29 13.39 -0.34 -31.27
CA ASP A 29 12.46 0.79 -31.28
C ASP A 29 12.29 1.47 -29.90
N SER A 30 13.05 1.05 -28.89
CA SER A 30 13.10 1.73 -27.59
C SER A 30 13.78 3.11 -27.69
N ASP A 31 13.40 4.00 -26.78
CA ASP A 31 14.17 5.21 -26.48
C ASP A 31 15.50 4.82 -25.81
N VAL A 32 16.59 5.54 -26.11
CA VAL A 32 17.92 5.27 -25.53
C VAL A 32 18.27 6.37 -24.52
N GLU A 33 18.75 5.98 -23.35
CA GLU A 33 19.14 6.90 -22.29
C GLU A 33 20.25 7.85 -22.76
N VAL A 34 20.16 9.11 -22.34
CA VAL A 34 21.07 10.14 -22.84
C VAL A 34 22.50 9.82 -22.42
N GLY A 35 23.39 9.65 -23.41
CA GLY A 35 24.79 9.30 -23.19
C GLY A 35 25.09 7.80 -23.25
N PHE A 36 24.07 6.96 -23.40
CA PHE A 36 24.21 5.51 -23.54
C PHE A 36 24.22 5.07 -25.01
N THR A 37 24.73 3.87 -25.24
CA THR A 37 24.72 3.20 -26.55
C THR A 37 23.73 2.05 -26.53
N GLN A 38 22.85 1.99 -27.53
CA GLN A 38 21.83 0.95 -27.63
C GLN A 38 22.44 -0.44 -27.87
N VAL A 39 21.94 -1.42 -27.11
CA VAL A 39 22.21 -2.85 -27.26
C VAL A 39 20.87 -3.56 -27.44
N THR A 40 20.77 -4.35 -28.50
CA THR A 40 19.61 -5.19 -28.81
C THR A 40 20.01 -6.66 -28.74
N ALA A 41 19.06 -7.59 -28.75
CA ALA A 41 19.33 -9.02 -28.89
C ALA A 41 20.02 -9.35 -30.24
N ALA A 42 19.98 -8.44 -31.22
CA ALA A 42 20.71 -8.56 -32.48
C ALA A 42 22.15 -8.00 -32.43
N THR A 43 22.54 -7.32 -31.35
CA THR A 43 23.89 -6.73 -31.18
C THR A 43 24.90 -7.82 -30.83
N LEU A 44 25.26 -8.64 -31.82
CA LEU A 44 26.28 -9.68 -31.69
C LEU A 44 27.69 -9.07 -31.58
N TYR A 45 28.56 -9.72 -30.82
CA TYR A 45 29.95 -9.30 -30.64
C TYR A 45 30.73 -9.34 -31.97
N SER A 46 31.50 -8.29 -32.23
CA SER A 46 32.61 -8.32 -33.19
C SER A 46 33.80 -7.53 -32.64
N PRO A 47 35.05 -7.91 -32.98
CA PRO A 47 36.24 -7.17 -32.55
C PRO A 47 36.28 -5.71 -33.02
N GLU A 48 35.60 -5.37 -34.12
CA GLU A 48 35.50 -4.00 -34.61
C GLU A 48 34.58 -3.13 -33.76
N GLN A 49 33.51 -3.71 -33.23
CA GLN A 49 32.58 -3.03 -32.33
C GLN A 49 33.10 -2.99 -30.90
N GLY A 50 33.83 -4.04 -30.48
CA GLY A 50 34.43 -4.15 -29.15
C GLY A 50 33.44 -4.50 -28.04
N TYR A 51 32.17 -4.75 -28.37
CA TYR A 51 31.19 -5.29 -27.42
C TYR A 51 30.05 -6.02 -28.15
N GLY A 52 29.32 -6.88 -27.44
CA GLY A 52 28.09 -7.51 -27.95
C GLY A 52 27.82 -8.90 -27.39
N TRP A 53 26.68 -9.47 -27.76
CA TRP A 53 26.31 -10.84 -27.38
C TRP A 53 27.13 -11.88 -28.13
N ARG A 54 27.59 -12.92 -27.44
CA ARG A 54 28.29 -14.06 -28.05
C ARG A 54 27.39 -14.80 -29.05
N ASP A 55 26.13 -15.00 -28.70
CA ASP A 55 25.05 -15.47 -29.55
C ASP A 55 23.72 -14.91 -29.04
N ASN A 56 22.63 -15.13 -29.78
CA ASN A 56 21.31 -14.60 -29.44
C ASN A 56 20.21 -15.66 -29.38
N ALA A 57 20.58 -16.94 -29.21
CA ALA A 57 19.62 -18.04 -29.35
C ALA A 57 18.50 -18.03 -28.30
N VAL A 58 18.82 -17.51 -27.10
CA VAL A 58 17.92 -17.49 -25.93
C VAL A 58 17.40 -16.08 -25.61
N LEU A 59 17.89 -15.06 -26.32
CA LEU A 59 17.63 -13.66 -26.01
C LEU A 59 16.24 -13.23 -26.45
N LYS A 60 15.60 -12.43 -25.60
CA LYS A 60 14.33 -11.76 -25.83
C LYS A 60 14.45 -10.31 -25.40
N GLU A 61 13.61 -9.45 -25.94
CA GLU A 61 13.62 -8.01 -25.67
C GLU A 61 12.26 -7.57 -25.15
N ALA A 62 12.24 -6.60 -24.24
CA ALA A 62 11.02 -5.98 -23.74
C ALA A 62 11.21 -4.48 -23.61
N ASP A 63 10.15 -3.72 -23.90
CA ASP A 63 9.96 -2.33 -23.47
C ASP A 63 8.57 -2.26 -22.84
N GLN A 64 8.53 -1.93 -21.54
CA GLN A 64 7.31 -1.87 -20.75
C GLN A 64 6.58 -0.52 -20.87
N GLY A 65 7.22 0.49 -21.48
CA GLY A 65 6.67 1.82 -21.69
C GLY A 65 6.66 2.74 -20.46
N SER A 66 7.35 2.36 -19.37
CA SER A 66 7.28 3.00 -18.06
C SER A 66 8.65 3.22 -17.42
N GLY A 67 8.92 4.43 -16.93
CA GLY A 67 10.20 4.82 -16.31
C GLY A 67 11.10 5.59 -17.28
N SER A 68 12.32 5.91 -16.86
CA SER A 68 13.34 6.49 -17.76
C SER A 68 13.66 5.55 -18.93
N ALA A 69 14.40 6.04 -19.93
CA ALA A 69 14.81 5.22 -21.06
C ALA A 69 15.57 3.97 -20.60
N LEU A 70 16.44 4.09 -19.59
CA LEU A 70 17.18 2.96 -19.00
C LEU A 70 16.34 2.01 -18.12
N GLN A 71 15.16 2.44 -17.63
CA GLN A 71 14.34 1.64 -16.72
C GLN A 71 13.28 0.80 -17.44
N ARG A 72 12.76 1.33 -18.55
CA ARG A 72 11.57 0.81 -19.21
C ARG A 72 11.84 -0.44 -20.02
N ASP A 73 13.07 -0.65 -20.48
CA ASP A 73 13.44 -1.73 -21.36
C ASP A 73 14.63 -2.54 -20.85
N PHE A 74 14.71 -3.76 -21.37
CA PHE A 74 15.72 -4.73 -21.01
C PHE A 74 15.79 -5.87 -22.03
N ILE A 75 16.93 -6.57 -22.03
CA ILE A 75 17.09 -7.87 -22.66
C ILE A 75 16.99 -8.96 -21.59
N TYR A 76 16.34 -10.07 -21.89
CA TYR A 76 16.08 -11.15 -20.95
C TYR A 76 16.17 -12.53 -21.57
N GLY A 77 16.41 -13.54 -20.72
CA GLY A 77 16.25 -14.96 -21.06
C GLY A 77 15.05 -15.54 -20.33
N TYR A 78 14.15 -16.23 -21.06
CA TYR A 78 12.96 -16.86 -20.47
C TYR A 78 12.58 -18.18 -21.12
N ALA A 79 12.37 -19.21 -20.30
CA ALA A 79 11.84 -20.50 -20.72
C ALA A 79 11.16 -21.26 -19.56
N GLY A 80 10.48 -22.37 -19.88
CA GLY A 80 9.93 -23.29 -18.88
C GLY A 80 10.98 -24.16 -18.15
N GLY A 81 12.27 -24.04 -18.48
CA GLY A 81 13.38 -24.79 -17.86
C GLY A 81 14.77 -24.46 -18.45
N GLY A 82 15.84 -25.00 -17.84
CA GLY A 82 17.24 -24.72 -18.21
C GLY A 82 17.73 -23.36 -17.71
N ASP A 83 19.03 -23.07 -17.68
CA ASP A 83 19.54 -21.80 -17.11
C ASP A 83 19.33 -20.55 -18.00
N GLN A 84 19.02 -20.76 -19.28
CA GLN A 84 18.87 -19.73 -20.32
C GLN A 84 20.12 -18.85 -20.45
N ARG A 85 21.31 -19.37 -20.15
CA ARG A 85 22.53 -18.56 -20.10
C ARG A 85 22.80 -17.82 -21.42
N ALA A 86 23.17 -16.54 -21.32
CA ALA A 86 23.74 -15.76 -22.43
C ALA A 86 24.96 -14.97 -21.95
N ASP A 87 25.96 -14.82 -22.82
CA ASP A 87 27.20 -14.10 -22.50
C ASP A 87 27.32 -12.81 -23.34
N PHE A 88 27.53 -11.69 -22.66
CA PHE A 88 27.84 -10.39 -23.26
C PHE A 88 29.35 -10.13 -23.14
N LEU A 89 30.01 -9.79 -24.25
CA LEU A 89 31.45 -9.60 -24.32
C LEU A 89 31.78 -8.11 -24.41
N ILE A 90 32.84 -7.67 -23.73
CA ILE A 90 33.35 -6.29 -23.78
C ILE A 90 34.89 -6.30 -23.89
N ASP A 91 35.41 -5.64 -24.92
CA ASP A 91 36.83 -5.39 -25.10
C ASP A 91 37.25 -4.21 -24.21
N LEU A 92 38.10 -4.47 -23.23
CA LEU A 92 38.68 -3.46 -22.35
C LEU A 92 40.20 -3.46 -22.48
N GLN A 93 40.82 -2.30 -22.31
CA GLN A 93 42.27 -2.25 -22.19
C GLN A 93 42.70 -2.94 -20.89
N PRO A 94 43.89 -3.54 -20.83
CA PRO A 94 44.35 -4.18 -19.59
C PRO A 94 44.34 -3.20 -18.41
N GLY A 95 43.63 -3.54 -17.33
CA GLY A 95 43.47 -2.66 -16.19
C GLY A 95 42.32 -3.05 -15.26
N HIS A 96 42.23 -2.35 -14.14
CA HIS A 96 41.17 -2.52 -13.15
C HIS A 96 39.94 -1.68 -13.51
N TYR A 97 38.76 -2.28 -13.45
CA TYR A 97 37.47 -1.62 -13.71
C TYR A 97 36.41 -2.08 -12.72
N TRP A 98 35.37 -1.26 -12.60
CA TRP A 98 34.11 -1.63 -11.97
C TRP A 98 33.03 -1.71 -13.03
N LEU A 99 32.34 -2.85 -13.10
CA LEU A 99 31.11 -3.01 -13.88
C LEU A 99 29.93 -2.68 -12.99
N ALA A 100 29.14 -1.68 -13.36
CA ALA A 100 27.83 -1.44 -12.80
C ALA A 100 26.78 -2.10 -13.70
N LEU A 101 26.20 -3.17 -13.19
CA LEU A 101 25.17 -3.97 -13.85
C LEU A 101 23.82 -3.51 -13.34
N MET A 102 22.88 -3.25 -14.24
CA MET A 102 21.56 -2.70 -13.90
C MET A 102 20.47 -3.67 -14.30
N ALA A 103 19.55 -3.93 -13.37
CA ALA A 103 18.45 -4.84 -13.60
C ALA A 103 17.19 -4.37 -12.85
N GLY A 104 16.03 -4.44 -13.51
CA GLY A 104 14.71 -4.20 -12.94
C GLY A 104 13.59 -4.25 -13.99
N ASP A 105 12.41 -4.65 -13.56
CA ASP A 105 11.17 -4.61 -14.36
C ASP A 105 10.14 -3.76 -13.62
N MET A 106 9.92 -2.53 -14.11
CA MET A 106 9.01 -1.56 -13.50
C MET A 106 7.52 -1.96 -13.60
N ARG A 107 7.19 -3.01 -14.36
CA ARG A 107 5.81 -3.45 -14.57
C ARG A 107 5.47 -4.73 -13.81
N TYR A 108 6.42 -5.64 -13.68
CA TYR A 108 6.20 -6.93 -13.05
C TYR A 108 7.25 -7.20 -11.97
N ASN A 109 6.81 -7.43 -10.72
CA ASN A 109 7.73 -7.90 -9.69
C ASN A 109 8.27 -9.28 -10.09
N ARG A 110 9.61 -9.39 -10.20
CA ARG A 110 10.32 -10.63 -10.53
C ARG A 110 10.88 -11.33 -9.29
N SER A 111 10.41 -10.96 -8.09
CA SER A 111 10.78 -11.62 -6.85
C SER A 111 10.49 -13.11 -6.90
N GLY A 112 11.43 -13.91 -6.39
CA GLY A 112 11.37 -15.36 -6.46
C GLY A 112 11.83 -15.95 -7.81
N LEU A 113 12.35 -15.12 -8.72
CA LEU A 113 13.03 -15.54 -9.95
C LEU A 113 14.47 -15.01 -9.96
N PRO A 114 15.33 -15.45 -9.02
CA PRO A 114 16.68 -14.93 -8.88
C PRO A 114 17.56 -15.26 -10.09
N MET A 115 18.50 -14.36 -10.37
CA MET A 115 19.49 -14.53 -11.43
C MET A 115 20.93 -14.48 -10.91
N ASP A 116 21.81 -15.21 -11.57
CA ASP A 116 23.25 -15.11 -11.35
C ASP A 116 23.86 -14.25 -12.46
N VAL A 117 24.84 -13.44 -12.09
CA VAL A 117 25.75 -12.80 -13.05
C VAL A 117 27.14 -13.34 -12.86
N LEU A 118 27.73 -13.79 -13.97
CA LEU A 118 29.08 -14.33 -14.04
C LEU A 118 30.01 -13.30 -14.71
N VAL A 119 31.25 -13.24 -14.26
CA VAL A 119 32.35 -12.58 -14.98
C VAL A 119 33.42 -13.63 -15.24
N ASP A 120 33.77 -13.84 -16.51
CA ASP A 120 34.76 -14.81 -16.96
C ASP A 120 34.52 -16.22 -16.38
N ASP A 121 33.25 -16.68 -16.46
CA ASP A 121 32.74 -17.96 -15.94
C ASP A 121 32.70 -18.11 -14.41
N GLU A 122 33.10 -17.09 -13.65
CA GLU A 122 32.97 -17.06 -12.18
C GLU A 122 31.71 -16.31 -11.75
N VAL A 123 30.95 -16.84 -10.80
CA VAL A 123 29.74 -16.18 -10.27
C VAL A 123 30.18 -14.95 -9.47
N ALA A 124 29.93 -13.77 -10.01
CA ALA A 124 30.22 -12.48 -9.38
C ALA A 124 29.05 -11.97 -8.54
N ILE A 125 27.82 -12.25 -8.98
CA ILE A 125 26.59 -11.96 -8.25
C ILE A 125 25.76 -13.24 -8.23
N ALA A 126 25.56 -13.80 -7.05
CA ALA A 126 24.68 -14.95 -6.84
C ALA A 126 23.30 -14.50 -6.39
N GLU A 127 22.27 -15.21 -6.86
CA GLU A 127 20.88 -15.09 -6.38
C GLU A 127 20.38 -13.63 -6.31
N TRP A 128 20.62 -12.86 -7.37
CA TRP A 128 20.10 -11.50 -7.45
C TRP A 128 18.57 -11.54 -7.60
N ASP A 129 17.87 -11.34 -6.47
CA ASP A 129 16.42 -11.26 -6.43
C ASP A 129 15.95 -9.85 -6.84
N ASN A 130 15.49 -9.75 -8.08
CA ASN A 130 15.19 -8.48 -8.71
C ASN A 130 13.73 -8.06 -8.46
N HIS A 131 13.50 -7.57 -7.24
CA HIS A 131 12.20 -7.04 -6.79
C HIS A 131 12.05 -5.53 -7.06
N LYS A 132 13.14 -4.84 -7.39
CA LYS A 132 13.20 -3.40 -7.68
C LYS A 132 14.31 -3.12 -8.67
N TRP A 133 14.20 -2.02 -9.41
CA TRP A 133 15.26 -1.56 -10.29
C TRP A 133 16.45 -1.04 -9.48
N GLU A 134 17.59 -1.73 -9.59
CA GLU A 134 18.82 -1.40 -8.86
C GLU A 134 20.07 -1.70 -9.70
N TYR A 135 21.23 -1.23 -9.23
CA TYR A 135 22.52 -1.61 -9.79
C TYR A 135 23.36 -2.40 -8.80
N ARG A 136 24.26 -3.26 -9.31
CA ARG A 136 25.29 -3.94 -8.53
C ARG A 136 26.66 -3.73 -9.16
N LEU A 137 27.66 -3.55 -8.30
CA LEU A 137 29.05 -3.32 -8.70
C LEU A 137 29.87 -4.61 -8.62
N VAL A 138 30.58 -4.91 -9.69
CA VAL A 138 31.52 -6.03 -9.79
C VAL A 138 32.89 -5.52 -10.20
N ALA A 139 33.93 -5.88 -9.45
CA ALA A 139 35.31 -5.57 -9.81
C ALA A 139 35.80 -6.52 -10.90
N VAL A 140 36.53 -6.00 -11.89
CA VAL A 140 37.07 -6.76 -13.01
C VAL A 140 38.51 -6.34 -13.30
N GLU A 141 39.37 -7.35 -13.49
CA GLU A 141 40.74 -7.16 -13.99
C GLU A 141 40.77 -7.53 -15.47
N ALA A 142 40.67 -6.52 -16.34
CA ALA A 142 40.69 -6.73 -17.77
C ALA A 142 42.10 -7.17 -18.25
N GLY A 143 42.12 -8.19 -19.10
CA GLY A 143 43.32 -8.73 -19.73
C GLY A 143 43.43 -8.35 -21.20
N ALA A 144 44.00 -9.24 -22.01
CA ALA A 144 44.07 -9.09 -23.46
C ALA A 144 42.86 -9.68 -24.20
N GLU A 145 42.08 -10.51 -23.51
CA GLU A 145 40.85 -11.12 -24.03
C GLU A 145 39.63 -10.28 -23.61
N PRO A 146 38.52 -10.36 -24.34
CA PRO A 146 37.27 -9.68 -23.97
C PRO A 146 36.77 -10.21 -22.62
N VAL A 147 36.29 -9.30 -21.77
CA VAL A 147 35.60 -9.67 -20.52
C VAL A 147 34.24 -10.26 -20.87
N ALA A 148 33.94 -11.46 -20.36
CA ALA A 148 32.67 -12.13 -20.59
C ALA A 148 31.73 -11.97 -19.38
N ILE A 149 30.58 -11.33 -19.60
CA ILE A 149 29.52 -11.13 -18.60
C ILE A 149 28.39 -12.10 -18.90
N GLY A 150 28.28 -13.16 -18.11
CA GLY A 150 27.27 -14.21 -18.27
C GLY A 150 26.04 -13.92 -17.44
N PHE A 151 24.85 -13.95 -18.04
CA PHE A 151 23.57 -13.88 -17.33
C PHE A 151 22.87 -15.21 -17.41
N ARG A 152 22.39 -15.72 -16.27
CA ARG A 152 21.58 -16.95 -16.21
C ARG A 152 20.62 -16.86 -15.04
N SER A 153 19.58 -17.69 -15.00
CA SER A 153 18.85 -17.81 -13.72
C SER A 153 19.63 -18.65 -12.73
N SER A 154 19.47 -18.32 -11.45
CA SER A 154 20.11 -19.03 -10.35
C SER A 154 19.61 -20.47 -10.23
N ASP A 155 20.49 -21.34 -9.73
CA ASP A 155 20.20 -22.74 -9.46
C ASP A 155 19.54 -22.91 -8.10
N VAL A 156 18.23 -22.57 -8.02
CA VAL A 156 17.44 -22.67 -6.79
C VAL A 156 16.57 -23.94 -6.75
N PRO A 157 16.33 -24.55 -5.56
CA PRO A 157 15.67 -25.86 -5.45
C PRO A 157 14.26 -25.96 -6.03
N VAL A 158 13.53 -24.84 -6.12
CA VAL A 158 12.17 -24.79 -6.67
C VAL A 158 12.16 -23.74 -7.77
N ARG A 159 12.16 -24.19 -9.03
CA ARG A 159 12.15 -23.32 -10.19
C ARG A 159 11.01 -23.69 -11.13
N ARG A 160 9.98 -22.84 -11.18
CA ARG A 160 8.86 -23.00 -12.13
C ARG A 160 9.21 -22.48 -13.52
N TYR A 161 10.05 -21.45 -13.60
CA TYR A 161 10.49 -20.83 -14.84
C TYR A 161 11.94 -20.37 -14.75
N SER A 162 12.54 -20.24 -15.92
CA SER A 162 13.84 -19.62 -16.11
C SER A 162 13.66 -18.15 -16.43
N TRP A 163 14.32 -17.27 -15.69
CA TRP A 163 14.33 -15.83 -15.92
C TRP A 163 15.68 -15.20 -15.56
N TRP A 164 16.15 -14.27 -16.38
CA TRP A 164 17.17 -13.27 -16.03
C TRP A 164 16.95 -12.07 -16.95
N HIS A 165 17.37 -10.88 -16.56
CA HIS A 165 17.31 -9.70 -17.43
C HIS A 165 18.40 -8.70 -17.09
N CYS A 166 18.70 -7.82 -18.04
CA CYS A 166 19.66 -6.73 -17.90
C CYS A 166 19.12 -5.50 -18.64
N ASN A 167 19.05 -4.38 -17.93
CA ASN A 167 18.66 -3.08 -18.48
C ASN A 167 19.88 -2.31 -18.98
N GLY A 168 21.05 -2.48 -18.35
CA GLY A 168 22.24 -1.77 -18.79
C GLY A 168 23.53 -2.20 -18.11
N ILE A 169 24.64 -1.78 -18.72
CA ILE A 169 25.99 -2.01 -18.22
C ILE A 169 26.78 -0.71 -18.34
N VAL A 170 27.41 -0.29 -17.25
CA VAL A 170 28.33 0.85 -17.22
C VAL A 170 29.70 0.38 -16.75
N VAL A 171 30.75 0.74 -17.49
CA VAL A 171 32.14 0.40 -17.17
C VAL A 171 32.84 1.63 -16.60
N LEU A 172 33.35 1.51 -15.38
CA LEU A 172 33.93 2.61 -14.62
C LEU A 172 35.42 2.36 -14.39
N ALA A 173 36.26 3.30 -14.83
CA ALA A 173 37.67 3.35 -14.44
C ALA A 173 37.77 4.09 -13.10
N ALA A 174 37.56 3.38 -12.00
CA ALA A 174 37.61 3.92 -10.65
C ALA A 174 38.57 3.10 -9.79
N ASP A 175 39.34 3.79 -8.94
CA ASP A 175 40.34 3.15 -8.07
C ASP A 175 39.69 2.34 -6.93
N THR A 176 38.50 2.75 -6.49
CA THR A 176 37.78 2.12 -5.36
C THR A 176 36.32 1.86 -5.70
N ARG A 177 35.70 0.93 -4.93
CA ARG A 177 34.27 0.65 -5.03
C ARG A 177 33.43 1.87 -4.67
N GLU A 178 33.86 2.63 -3.68
CA GLU A 178 33.18 3.82 -3.20
C GLU A 178 33.15 4.92 -4.26
N ASP A 179 34.26 5.10 -5.00
CA ASP A 179 34.32 6.04 -6.12
C ASP A 179 33.41 5.61 -7.28
N ALA A 180 33.40 4.30 -7.60
CA ALA A 180 32.50 3.74 -8.61
C ALA A 180 31.02 3.91 -8.20
N ALA A 181 30.68 3.61 -6.95
CA ALA A 181 29.33 3.81 -6.42
C ALA A 181 28.92 5.28 -6.45
N GLY A 182 29.80 6.19 -6.04
CA GLY A 182 29.53 7.63 -6.10
C GLY A 182 29.25 8.15 -7.52
N GLN A 183 29.95 7.62 -8.53
CA GLN A 183 29.66 7.93 -9.95
C GLN A 183 28.29 7.40 -10.38
N MET A 184 27.96 6.16 -10.03
CA MET A 184 26.65 5.56 -10.34
C MET A 184 25.51 6.27 -9.64
N ASP A 185 25.66 6.61 -8.37
CA ASP A 185 24.65 7.35 -7.60
C ASP A 185 24.40 8.72 -8.20
N ALA A 186 25.45 9.41 -8.66
CA ALA A 186 25.32 10.69 -9.35
C ALA A 186 24.59 10.56 -10.70
N MET A 187 24.89 9.51 -11.48
CA MET A 187 24.22 9.23 -12.74
C MET A 187 22.74 8.87 -12.54
N PHE A 188 22.43 8.00 -11.58
CA PHE A 188 21.06 7.63 -11.23
C PHE A 188 20.27 8.83 -10.73
N ALA A 189 20.88 9.71 -9.95
CA ALA A 189 20.27 10.97 -9.54
C ALA A 189 19.95 11.86 -10.75
N ALA A 190 20.87 11.98 -11.72
CA ALA A 190 20.64 12.77 -12.93
C ALA A 190 19.51 12.19 -13.81
N ILE A 191 19.47 10.87 -14.01
CA ILE A 191 18.39 10.17 -14.74
C ILE A 191 17.04 10.42 -14.05
N ARG A 192 17.00 10.27 -12.72
CA ARG A 192 15.81 10.53 -11.91
C ARG A 192 15.37 11.98 -11.98
N ASP A 193 16.30 12.94 -11.90
CA ASP A 193 15.99 14.37 -11.98
C ASP A 193 15.45 14.74 -13.37
N ALA A 194 15.98 14.13 -14.44
CA ALA A 194 15.45 14.28 -15.79
C ALA A 194 14.03 13.70 -15.91
N TRP A 195 13.76 12.53 -15.31
CA TRP A 195 12.43 11.95 -15.22
C TRP A 195 11.46 12.84 -14.43
N TYR A 196 11.89 13.42 -13.31
CA TYR A 196 11.07 14.34 -12.51
C TYR A 196 10.85 15.71 -13.15
N ALA A 197 11.66 16.11 -14.12
CA ALA A 197 11.47 17.37 -14.84
C ALA A 197 10.13 17.43 -15.59
N ASP A 198 9.55 16.26 -15.90
CA ASP A 198 8.24 16.13 -16.52
C ASP A 198 7.05 16.26 -15.54
N TYR A 199 7.32 16.40 -14.24
CA TYR A 199 6.31 16.50 -13.20
C TYR A 199 6.12 17.94 -12.73
N GLU A 200 4.86 18.32 -12.55
CA GLU A 200 4.47 19.63 -12.03
C GLU A 200 4.10 19.53 -10.55
N GLU A 201 4.76 20.31 -9.70
CA GLU A 201 4.33 20.45 -8.30
C GLU A 201 3.11 21.37 -8.23
N VAL A 202 2.01 20.85 -7.71
CA VAL A 202 0.80 21.61 -7.38
C VAL A 202 0.73 21.87 -5.88
N PHE A 203 0.10 22.99 -5.53
CA PHE A 203 -0.03 23.44 -4.15
C PHE A 203 -1.48 23.35 -3.68
N PRO A 204 -1.72 22.96 -2.41
CA PRO A 204 -3.06 23.02 -1.84
C PRO A 204 -3.58 24.46 -1.84
N GLU A 205 -4.90 24.63 -1.89
CA GLU A 205 -5.52 25.96 -1.73
C GLU A 205 -5.11 26.59 -0.41
N GLU A 206 -4.79 27.90 -0.43
CA GLU A 206 -4.45 28.61 0.79
C GLU A 206 -5.65 28.65 1.73
N ASP A 207 -5.43 28.25 2.99
CA ASP A 207 -6.44 28.36 4.04
C ASP A 207 -6.81 29.84 4.27
N PRO A 208 -8.05 30.27 3.97
CA PRO A 208 -8.45 31.66 4.15
C PRO A 208 -8.46 32.09 5.62
N ALA A 209 -8.49 31.14 6.56
CA ALA A 209 -8.42 31.40 7.99
C ALA A 209 -6.97 31.43 8.53
N ARG A 210 -5.94 31.30 7.66
CA ARG A 210 -4.53 31.33 8.08
C ARG A 210 -4.23 32.58 8.92
N GLY A 211 -3.49 32.39 10.00
CA GLY A 211 -3.00 33.49 10.84
C GLY A 211 -1.73 34.13 10.29
N GLU A 212 -1.22 35.12 11.03
CA GLU A 212 0.09 35.74 10.76
C GLU A 212 1.17 35.19 11.70
N ILE A 213 2.42 35.14 11.24
CA ILE A 213 3.58 34.86 12.10
C ILE A 213 3.97 36.16 12.80
N SER A 214 3.92 36.16 14.13
CA SER A 214 4.25 37.34 14.94
C SER A 214 5.74 37.43 15.25
N ASN A 215 6.21 38.61 15.69
CA ASN A 215 7.59 38.77 16.17
C ASN A 215 7.91 37.86 17.36
N ASP A 216 6.94 37.59 18.23
CA ASP A 216 7.11 36.68 19.37
C ASP A 216 7.31 35.24 18.90
N ASP A 217 6.62 34.83 17.83
CA ASP A 217 6.83 33.51 17.21
C ASP A 217 8.23 33.39 16.64
N VAL A 218 8.72 34.42 15.94
CA VAL A 218 10.09 34.47 15.40
C VAL A 218 11.13 34.38 16.54
N LEU A 219 10.90 35.09 17.64
CA LEU A 219 11.79 35.06 18.81
C LEU A 219 11.79 33.69 19.50
N ARG A 220 10.60 33.07 19.64
CA ARG A 220 10.45 31.69 20.15
C ARG A 220 11.11 30.68 19.22
N GLY A 221 11.04 30.90 17.92
CA GLY A 221 11.62 30.05 16.88
C GLY A 221 10.66 29.02 16.28
N TYR A 222 9.41 28.96 16.75
CA TYR A 222 8.37 28.10 16.17
C TYR A 222 6.96 28.54 16.58
N VAL A 223 5.96 28.05 15.83
CA VAL A 223 4.53 28.11 16.19
C VAL A 223 4.03 26.69 16.39
N ALA A 224 3.36 26.41 17.50
CA ALA A 224 2.66 25.14 17.72
C ALA A 224 1.14 25.36 17.78
N PHE A 225 0.37 24.40 17.29
CA PHE A 225 -1.09 24.52 17.19
C PHE A 225 -1.77 23.15 17.19
N ALA A 226 -2.98 23.07 17.74
CA ALA A 226 -3.84 21.90 17.64
C ALA A 226 -4.76 22.04 16.42
N ARG A 227 -4.94 20.95 15.68
CA ARG A 227 -5.81 20.88 14.50
C ARG A 227 -6.56 19.55 14.49
N ASP A 228 -7.76 19.57 13.93
CA ASP A 228 -8.53 18.36 13.68
C ASP A 228 -7.75 17.40 12.78
N TYR A 229 -7.72 16.11 13.11
CA TYR A 229 -6.89 15.16 12.38
C TYR A 229 -7.39 14.89 10.95
N LEU A 230 -8.64 15.23 10.64
CA LEU A 230 -9.19 15.17 9.29
C LEU A 230 -8.88 16.43 8.45
N ASP A 231 -8.35 17.49 9.05
CA ASP A 231 -7.86 18.68 8.36
C ASP A 231 -6.34 18.56 8.12
N ILE A 232 -5.95 18.30 6.88
CA ILE A 232 -4.55 18.03 6.53
C ILE A 232 -3.63 19.20 6.90
N VAL A 233 -2.49 18.87 7.50
CA VAL A 233 -1.37 19.79 7.70
C VAL A 233 -0.35 19.60 6.58
N TYR A 234 -0.34 20.54 5.64
CA TYR A 234 0.64 20.59 4.55
C TYR A 234 1.94 21.28 5.01
N PRO A 235 3.05 21.09 4.27
CA PRO A 235 4.33 21.74 4.61
C PRO A 235 4.22 23.26 4.77
N ALA A 236 3.40 23.91 3.95
CA ALA A 236 3.18 25.36 3.97
C ALA A 236 2.05 25.83 4.91
N THR A 237 1.43 24.93 5.68
CA THR A 237 0.31 25.27 6.57
C THR A 237 0.73 26.27 7.65
N ILE A 238 0.02 27.39 7.74
CA ILE A 238 0.14 28.36 8.83
C ILE A 238 -1.19 28.37 9.61
N PRO A 239 -1.16 28.16 10.94
CA PRO A 239 -2.38 28.04 11.71
C PRO A 239 -3.09 29.37 11.92
N SER A 240 -4.42 29.29 12.02
CA SER A 240 -5.29 30.36 12.48
C SER A 240 -5.02 30.74 13.95
N ALA A 241 -5.52 31.89 14.38
CA ALA A 241 -5.45 32.30 15.78
C ALA A 241 -6.30 31.43 16.73
N ALA A 242 -7.26 30.66 16.22
CA ALA A 242 -8.08 29.75 17.00
C ALA A 242 -7.30 28.47 17.34
N GLU A 243 -6.65 27.86 16.36
CA GLU A 243 -5.88 26.63 16.50
C GLU A 243 -4.69 26.77 17.45
N ARG A 244 -4.06 27.95 17.48
CA ARG A 244 -2.97 28.28 18.43
C ARG A 244 -3.42 28.29 19.90
N ARG A 245 -4.72 28.48 20.14
CA ARG A 245 -5.31 28.56 21.49
C ARG A 245 -6.18 27.35 21.82
N ALA A 246 -6.32 26.42 20.88
CA ALA A 246 -7.13 25.23 21.07
C ALA A 246 -6.46 24.28 22.08
N GLU A 247 -7.31 23.60 22.84
CA GLU A 247 -6.93 22.44 23.65
C GLU A 247 -7.09 21.18 22.79
N LEU A 248 -6.33 20.12 23.12
CA LEU A 248 -6.55 18.81 22.54
C LEU A 248 -7.68 18.11 23.30
N SER A 249 -8.67 17.59 22.58
CA SER A 249 -9.76 16.86 23.22
C SER A 249 -10.29 15.74 22.35
N ALA A 250 -10.59 14.61 22.98
CA ALA A 250 -11.17 13.42 22.35
C ALA A 250 -12.17 12.75 23.29
N TRP A 251 -12.91 11.78 22.77
CA TRP A 251 -13.77 10.89 23.54
C TRP A 251 -13.81 9.52 22.87
N ALA A 252 -13.87 8.46 23.67
CA ALA A 252 -13.79 7.09 23.19
C ALA A 252 -14.42 6.12 24.20
N THR A 253 -14.76 4.93 23.76
CA THR A 253 -15.16 3.80 24.62
C THR A 253 -13.93 3.04 25.14
N PRO A 254 -14.06 2.22 26.19
CA PRO A 254 -12.97 1.32 26.59
C PRO A 254 -12.63 0.34 25.46
N GLY A 255 -11.33 0.14 25.20
CA GLY A 255 -10.80 -0.71 24.11
C GLY A 255 -10.74 -0.03 22.73
N GLU A 256 -11.23 1.20 22.60
CA GLU A 256 -11.23 1.95 21.34
C GLU A 256 -9.91 2.72 21.15
N TYR A 257 -9.50 2.88 19.89
CA TYR A 257 -8.43 3.79 19.51
C TYR A 257 -9.03 5.14 19.15
N GLU A 258 -8.46 6.25 19.62
CA GLU A 258 -8.95 7.58 19.23
C GLU A 258 -7.78 8.57 19.07
N PRO A 259 -7.69 9.29 17.94
CA PRO A 259 -6.58 10.19 17.66
C PRO A 259 -6.87 11.64 18.04
N VAL A 260 -5.81 12.34 18.43
CA VAL A 260 -5.74 13.82 18.43
C VAL A 260 -4.48 14.25 17.68
N SER A 261 -4.44 15.49 17.20
CA SER A 261 -3.30 15.96 16.42
C SER A 261 -2.87 17.38 16.75
N PHE A 262 -1.57 17.62 16.66
CA PHE A 262 -0.98 18.96 16.74
C PHE A 262 0.14 19.10 15.73
N ALA A 263 0.50 20.33 15.38
CA ALA A 263 1.55 20.60 14.42
C ALA A 263 2.45 21.76 14.87
N VAL A 264 3.65 21.80 14.29
CA VAL A 264 4.69 22.79 14.57
C VAL A 264 5.19 23.38 13.26
N VAL A 265 5.14 24.70 13.15
CA VAL A 265 5.79 25.50 12.10
C VAL A 265 7.19 25.90 12.59
N PRO A 266 8.28 25.30 12.10
CA PRO A 266 9.64 25.65 12.53
C PRO A 266 10.14 26.92 11.82
N LEU A 267 10.47 27.95 12.61
CA LEU A 267 10.96 29.24 12.10
C LEU A 267 12.49 29.37 12.20
N ARG A 268 13.15 28.40 12.84
CA ARG A 268 14.61 28.24 12.92
C ARG A 268 14.98 26.78 13.13
N MET A 269 16.27 26.48 13.19
CA MET A 269 16.77 25.17 13.64
C MET A 269 16.33 24.92 15.10
N LEU A 270 15.49 23.90 15.31
CA LEU A 270 15.04 23.49 16.63
C LEU A 270 15.91 22.35 17.22
N GLY A 271 16.65 21.65 16.36
CA GLY A 271 17.52 20.55 16.74
C GLY A 271 16.71 19.32 17.14
N ARG A 272 17.21 18.58 18.14
CA ARG A 272 16.54 17.39 18.66
C ARG A 272 15.31 17.80 19.47
N CYS A 273 14.15 17.32 19.04
CA CYS A 273 12.86 17.59 19.68
C CYS A 273 12.33 16.32 20.34
N ARG A 274 11.70 16.49 21.51
CA ARG A 274 11.00 15.42 22.22
C ARG A 274 9.52 15.72 22.28
N VAL A 275 8.70 14.70 22.02
CA VAL A 275 7.25 14.76 22.21
C VAL A 275 6.85 13.73 23.25
N GLY A 276 5.93 14.11 24.13
CA GLY A 276 5.40 13.23 25.15
C GLY A 276 3.95 13.57 25.50
N VAL A 277 3.22 12.55 25.92
CA VAL A 277 1.90 12.68 26.56
C VAL A 277 2.06 12.31 28.03
N SER A 278 1.48 13.09 28.93
CA SER A 278 1.48 12.75 30.35
C SER A 278 0.55 11.58 30.66
N ASP A 279 0.64 11.03 31.88
CA ASP A 279 -0.49 10.28 32.42
C ASP A 279 -1.75 11.16 32.41
N LEU A 280 -2.87 10.58 32.02
CA LEU A 280 -4.18 11.23 32.03
C LEU A 280 -4.94 10.77 33.26
N SER A 281 -5.34 11.70 34.14
CA SER A 281 -5.91 11.37 35.45
C SER A 281 -7.37 11.79 35.60
N SER A 282 -8.15 10.94 36.27
CA SER A 282 -9.50 11.23 36.77
C SER A 282 -9.63 10.78 38.23
N GLY A 283 -9.35 11.68 39.16
CA GLY A 283 -9.25 11.32 40.58
C GLY A 283 -8.12 10.32 40.81
N ALA A 284 -8.46 9.08 41.18
CA ALA A 284 -7.49 8.00 41.37
C ALA A 284 -7.31 7.09 40.13
N ALA A 285 -8.18 7.21 39.12
CA ALA A 285 -8.05 6.46 37.88
C ALA A 285 -7.04 7.15 36.94
N VAL A 286 -6.23 6.34 36.25
CA VAL A 286 -5.16 6.83 35.38
C VAL A 286 -5.19 6.07 34.06
N ILE A 287 -5.12 6.81 32.95
CA ILE A 287 -4.72 6.29 31.64
C ILE A 287 -3.22 6.59 31.52
N PRO A 288 -2.37 5.55 31.50
CA PRO A 288 -0.93 5.76 31.61
C PRO A 288 -0.36 6.28 30.28
N ALA A 289 0.72 7.06 30.34
CA ALA A 289 1.38 7.63 29.16
C ALA A 289 1.69 6.59 28.05
N PRO A 290 2.12 5.35 28.34
CA PRO A 290 2.35 4.32 27.32
C PRO A 290 1.09 3.81 26.60
N ALA A 291 -0.12 4.22 27.01
CA ALA A 291 -1.34 3.95 26.24
C ALA A 291 -1.45 4.83 24.97
N TRP A 292 -0.55 5.80 24.83
CA TRP A 292 -0.49 6.71 23.68
C TRP A 292 0.64 6.30 22.73
N ASP A 293 0.28 6.08 21.47
CA ASP A 293 1.22 6.00 20.36
C ASP A 293 1.46 7.41 19.80
N ILE A 294 2.73 7.79 19.63
CA ILE A 294 3.14 9.12 19.23
C ILE A 294 3.82 9.01 17.88
N ARG A 295 3.16 9.49 16.83
CA ARG A 295 3.68 9.46 15.47
C ARG A 295 3.85 10.86 14.90
N VAL A 296 4.77 10.99 13.94
CA VAL A 296 4.97 12.17 13.12
C VAL A 296 4.71 11.81 11.66
N ALA A 297 3.92 12.63 10.97
CA ALA A 297 3.64 12.42 9.56
C ALA A 297 4.82 12.88 8.70
N GLY A 298 5.39 11.95 7.93
CA GLY A 298 6.42 12.25 6.95
C GLY A 298 5.83 12.84 5.68
N VAL A 299 6.50 13.85 5.14
CA VAL A 299 6.13 14.54 3.92
C VAL A 299 6.74 13.80 2.73
N THR A 300 5.89 13.29 1.84
CA THR A 300 6.30 12.64 0.59
C THR A 300 5.73 13.40 -0.60
N ARG A 301 6.28 13.13 -1.79
CA ARG A 301 5.67 13.55 -3.07
C ARG A 301 4.56 12.56 -3.37
N GLN A 302 3.38 13.07 -3.73
CA GLN A 302 2.19 12.25 -3.95
C GLN A 302 1.50 12.76 -5.21
N ARG A 303 1.30 11.89 -6.21
CA ARG A 303 0.54 12.26 -7.41
C ARG A 303 -0.90 12.58 -7.03
N GLN A 304 -1.54 13.43 -7.83
CA GLN A 304 -2.94 13.80 -7.62
C GLN A 304 -3.93 12.76 -8.13
N GLY A 305 -3.50 11.94 -9.08
CA GLY A 305 -4.23 10.82 -9.62
C GLY A 305 -3.29 9.67 -9.93
N ARG A 306 -3.88 8.54 -10.32
CA ARG A 306 -3.16 7.27 -10.45
C ARG A 306 -1.96 7.36 -11.41
N ASP A 307 -2.14 7.99 -12.56
CA ASP A 307 -1.13 8.06 -13.63
C ASP A 307 -0.75 9.52 -13.96
N ASP A 308 -1.12 10.48 -13.08
CA ASP A 308 -0.95 11.92 -13.32
C ASP A 308 0.53 12.32 -13.21
N ARG A 309 0.89 13.40 -13.94
CA ARG A 309 2.19 14.08 -13.83
C ARG A 309 2.16 15.31 -12.92
N GLU A 310 1.04 15.57 -12.27
CA GLU A 310 0.92 16.55 -11.20
C GLU A 310 1.12 15.86 -9.84
N TYR A 311 1.90 16.48 -8.95
CA TYR A 311 2.11 15.99 -7.59
C TYR A 311 2.03 17.09 -6.54
N LEU A 312 1.66 16.73 -5.32
CA LEU A 312 1.76 17.61 -4.15
C LEU A 312 2.78 17.05 -3.16
N ARG A 313 3.43 17.95 -2.40
CA ARG A 313 4.17 17.57 -1.20
C ARG A 313 3.22 17.57 0.00
N GLY A 314 3.03 16.40 0.60
CA GLY A 314 2.05 16.25 1.68
C GLY A 314 2.34 15.08 2.60
N PRO A 315 1.70 15.06 3.78
CA PRO A 315 1.89 13.97 4.73
C PRO A 315 1.24 12.67 4.22
N LYS A 316 1.89 11.51 4.45
CA LYS A 316 1.34 10.18 4.11
C LYS A 316 1.62 9.15 5.21
N ILE A 317 2.91 8.89 5.47
CA ILE A 317 3.39 7.81 6.34
C ILE A 317 3.62 8.32 7.77
N LEU A 318 3.22 7.55 8.77
CA LEU A 318 3.35 7.88 10.19
C LEU A 318 4.57 7.17 10.81
N TYR A 319 5.63 7.95 11.02
CA TYR A 319 6.88 7.49 11.64
C TYR A 319 6.82 7.66 13.17
N PRO A 320 7.64 6.92 13.95
CA PRO A 320 7.83 7.21 15.37
C PRO A 320 8.14 8.69 15.63
N GLY A 321 7.39 9.31 16.54
CA GLY A 321 7.31 10.78 16.68
C GLY A 321 7.85 11.33 17.99
N GLU A 322 8.25 10.48 18.94
CA GLU A 322 8.72 10.88 20.27
C GLU A 322 10.05 11.62 20.24
N ARG A 323 10.87 11.32 19.23
CA ARG A 323 12.21 11.90 19.06
C ARG A 323 12.47 12.16 17.59
N VAL A 324 12.51 13.42 17.23
CA VAL A 324 12.73 13.86 15.85
C VAL A 324 13.73 15.00 15.79
N GLU A 325 14.44 15.12 14.68
CA GLU A 325 15.31 16.27 14.41
C GLU A 325 14.60 17.24 13.48
N ILE A 326 14.52 18.51 13.89
CA ILE A 326 13.74 19.53 13.17
C ILE A 326 14.62 20.72 12.80
N GLY A 327 14.84 20.85 11.49
CA GLY A 327 15.37 22.06 10.86
C GLY A 327 14.28 23.08 10.53
N PRO A 328 14.68 24.28 10.06
CA PRO A 328 13.72 25.27 9.57
C PRO A 328 13.02 24.80 8.29
N GLY A 329 11.80 25.30 8.04
CA GLY A 329 11.09 25.07 6.77
C GLY A 329 9.69 24.49 6.98
N ASP A 330 9.49 23.29 6.42
CA ASP A 330 8.20 22.60 6.39
C ASP A 330 7.56 22.43 7.79
N THR A 331 6.27 22.70 7.86
CA THR A 331 5.42 22.36 9.01
C THR A 331 5.46 20.86 9.28
N ARG A 332 5.53 20.47 10.55
CA ARG A 332 5.57 19.09 11.04
C ARG A 332 4.27 18.77 11.75
N TRP A 333 3.71 17.59 11.49
CA TRP A 333 2.41 17.18 12.01
C TRP A 333 2.55 15.91 12.86
N TRP A 334 2.07 15.96 14.09
CA TRP A 334 2.03 14.82 15.00
C TRP A 334 0.62 14.27 15.11
N TRP A 335 0.55 12.95 15.04
CA TRP A 335 -0.64 12.15 15.23
C TRP A 335 -0.47 11.35 16.53
N LEU A 336 -1.37 11.55 17.48
CA LEU A 336 -1.31 10.92 18.79
C LEU A 336 -2.55 10.05 18.97
N SER A 337 -2.39 8.72 18.95
CA SER A 337 -3.50 7.78 19.14
C SER A 337 -3.47 7.23 20.57
N VAL A 338 -4.57 7.33 21.30
CA VAL A 338 -4.75 6.56 22.55
C VAL A 338 -5.42 5.24 22.23
N HIS A 339 -4.90 4.14 22.75
CA HIS A 339 -5.68 2.92 22.93
C HIS A 339 -6.23 2.93 24.36
N VAL A 340 -7.53 3.19 24.51
CA VAL A 340 -8.14 3.28 25.84
C VAL A 340 -8.13 1.89 26.47
N PRO A 341 -7.57 1.70 27.69
CA PRO A 341 -7.57 0.39 28.33
C PRO A 341 -8.98 -0.23 28.41
N GLU A 342 -9.09 -1.53 28.17
CA GLU A 342 -10.39 -2.24 28.11
C GLU A 342 -11.20 -2.09 29.42
N ASP A 343 -10.53 -1.97 30.55
CA ASP A 343 -11.14 -1.84 31.88
C ASP A 343 -11.22 -0.39 32.39
N GLN A 344 -10.93 0.60 31.53
CA GLN A 344 -10.87 2.01 31.92
C GLN A 344 -12.26 2.50 32.38
N PRO A 345 -12.38 3.02 33.62
CA PRO A 345 -13.67 3.55 34.10
C PRO A 345 -14.12 4.77 33.30
N PRO A 346 -15.45 4.93 33.09
CA PRO A 346 -15.98 6.09 32.39
C PRO A 346 -15.72 7.37 33.19
N GLY A 347 -15.42 8.47 32.49
CA GLY A 347 -15.12 9.74 33.12
C GLY A 347 -14.31 10.67 32.25
N TRP A 348 -14.07 11.89 32.77
CA TRP A 348 -13.18 12.85 32.16
C TRP A 348 -11.78 12.70 32.75
N TYR A 349 -10.80 12.50 31.88
CA TYR A 349 -9.39 12.41 32.20
C TYR A 349 -8.67 13.64 31.65
N ALA A 350 -7.72 14.16 32.41
CA ALA A 350 -6.94 15.34 32.04
C ALA A 350 -5.44 15.06 32.14
N GLY A 351 -4.70 15.58 31.17
CA GLY A 351 -3.25 15.52 31.07
C GLY A 351 -2.74 16.64 30.16
N GLU A 352 -1.54 16.46 29.61
CA GLU A 352 -0.90 17.43 28.75
C GLU A 352 -0.06 16.74 27.67
N VAL A 353 0.01 17.36 26.49
CA VAL A 353 1.01 17.08 25.45
C VAL A 353 2.13 18.10 25.55
N THR A 354 3.38 17.64 25.52
CA THR A 354 4.56 18.51 25.53
C THR A 354 5.39 18.31 24.25
N PHE A 355 5.73 19.41 23.58
CA PHE A 355 6.75 19.49 22.54
C PHE A 355 7.97 20.26 23.07
N ALA A 356 9.09 19.56 23.25
CA ALA A 356 10.31 20.10 23.85
C ALA A 356 11.48 20.06 22.86
N PRO A 357 11.72 21.15 22.10
CA PRO A 357 12.92 21.30 21.27
C PRO A 357 14.16 21.63 22.12
N GLU A 358 15.35 21.18 21.71
CA GLU A 358 16.61 21.57 22.35
C GLU A 358 16.89 23.08 22.15
N GLY A 359 16.53 23.62 20.98
CA GLY A 359 16.82 24.99 20.58
C GLY A 359 15.79 26.05 20.98
N ALA A 360 14.74 25.73 21.74
CA ALA A 360 13.71 26.69 22.14
C ALA A 360 12.95 26.27 23.42
N GLU A 361 12.18 27.18 24.00
CA GLU A 361 11.33 26.85 25.15
C GLU A 361 10.25 25.82 24.75
N PRO A 362 9.93 24.84 25.62
CA PRO A 362 8.89 23.87 25.35
C PRO A 362 7.50 24.47 25.17
N TRP A 363 6.68 23.81 24.34
CA TRP A 363 5.25 24.05 24.23
C TRP A 363 4.49 22.95 24.94
N SER A 364 3.43 23.35 25.62
CA SER A 364 2.57 22.51 26.43
C SER A 364 1.11 22.79 26.07
N CYS A 365 0.31 21.75 25.85
CA CYS A 365 -1.09 21.84 25.47
C CYS A 365 -1.96 20.93 26.32
N PRO A 366 -2.98 21.46 27.02
CA PRO A 366 -3.92 20.64 27.77
C PRO A 366 -4.58 19.58 26.88
N LEU A 367 -4.66 18.36 27.41
CA LEU A 367 -5.29 17.22 26.76
C LEU A 367 -6.41 16.68 27.64
N ARG A 368 -7.61 16.55 27.06
CA ARG A 368 -8.79 15.99 27.73
C ARG A 368 -9.36 14.81 26.96
N LEU A 369 -9.61 13.71 27.68
CA LEU A 369 -10.24 12.53 27.12
C LEU A 369 -11.49 12.18 27.93
N ARG A 370 -12.63 11.98 27.25
CA ARG A 370 -13.84 11.42 27.88
C ARG A 370 -13.94 9.94 27.56
N VAL A 371 -13.83 9.09 28.57
CA VAL A 371 -14.14 7.66 28.46
C VAL A 371 -15.65 7.47 28.62
N LEU A 372 -16.30 6.89 27.62
CA LEU A 372 -17.74 6.68 27.55
C LEU A 372 -18.20 5.48 28.41
N PRO A 373 -19.46 5.46 28.89
CA PRO A 373 -19.96 4.43 29.81
C PRO A 373 -20.45 3.16 29.11
N PHE A 374 -19.92 2.84 27.93
CA PHE A 374 -20.24 1.63 27.17
C PHE A 374 -19.02 1.23 26.33
N THR A 375 -18.97 -0.02 25.87
CA THR A 375 -17.98 -0.52 24.89
C THR A 375 -18.59 -0.55 23.49
N ILE A 376 -17.75 -0.47 22.46
CA ILE A 376 -18.18 -0.74 21.09
C ILE A 376 -17.61 -2.09 20.62
N ASP A 377 -18.50 -3.05 20.38
CA ASP A 377 -18.11 -4.39 19.92
C ASP A 377 -18.40 -4.51 18.43
N ARG A 378 -17.60 -5.33 17.73
CA ARG A 378 -17.88 -5.69 16.35
C ARG A 378 -19.29 -6.28 16.23
N PRO A 379 -20.18 -5.72 15.39
CA PRO A 379 -21.52 -6.26 15.21
C PRO A 379 -21.47 -7.64 14.52
N PRO A 380 -22.31 -8.60 14.93
CA PRO A 380 -22.37 -9.91 14.28
C PRO A 380 -22.67 -9.80 12.79
N GLY A 381 -21.94 -10.54 11.97
CA GLY A 381 -22.13 -10.58 10.51
C GLY A 381 -21.48 -9.42 9.74
N GLU A 382 -20.92 -8.42 10.42
CA GLU A 382 -20.08 -7.41 9.78
C GLU A 382 -18.68 -7.96 9.51
N MET A 383 -18.13 -7.63 8.33
CA MET A 383 -16.79 -8.00 7.91
C MET A 383 -16.06 -6.80 7.30
N PHE A 384 -14.80 -6.62 7.69
CA PHE A 384 -13.87 -5.74 7.01
C PHE A 384 -12.67 -6.54 6.53
N GLY A 385 -12.32 -6.36 5.27
CA GLY A 385 -11.29 -7.12 4.60
C GLY A 385 -10.29 -6.22 3.91
N MET A 386 -9.11 -6.77 3.69
CA MET A 386 -8.02 -6.07 3.03
C MET A 386 -7.44 -6.93 1.91
N TYR A 387 -7.24 -6.35 0.73
CA TYR A 387 -6.44 -7.02 -0.27
C TYR A 387 -4.97 -7.05 0.17
N TYR A 388 -4.38 -8.24 0.10
CA TYR A 388 -3.00 -8.50 0.51
C TYR A 388 -2.27 -9.31 -0.56
N GLY A 389 -1.03 -8.93 -0.85
CA GLY A 389 -0.25 -9.51 -1.94
C GLY A 389 1.13 -9.89 -1.43
N THR A 390 1.42 -11.18 -1.41
CA THR A 390 2.74 -11.72 -1.03
C THR A 390 3.84 -11.27 -1.99
N HIS A 391 3.50 -11.10 -3.27
CA HIS A 391 4.40 -10.57 -4.30
C HIS A 391 4.64 -9.06 -4.20
N TYR A 392 4.04 -8.34 -3.25
CA TYR A 392 4.40 -6.95 -2.95
C TYR A 392 5.22 -6.81 -1.67
N ALA A 393 5.46 -7.90 -0.92
CA ALA A 393 6.19 -7.80 0.34
C ALA A 393 7.69 -7.57 0.10
N VAL A 394 8.21 -6.40 0.51
CA VAL A 394 9.67 -6.14 0.56
C VAL A 394 10.35 -7.03 1.60
N TYR A 395 9.69 -7.21 2.75
CA TYR A 395 10.15 -8.02 3.88
C TYR A 395 9.14 -9.16 4.12
N PRO A 396 9.18 -10.25 3.34
CA PRO A 396 8.21 -11.35 3.46
C PRO A 396 8.20 -12.00 4.85
N GLU A 397 9.32 -11.96 5.58
CA GLU A 397 9.43 -12.38 6.98
C GLU A 397 8.51 -11.60 7.93
N ASN A 398 8.09 -10.38 7.56
CA ASN A 398 7.21 -9.53 8.36
C ASN A 398 5.72 -9.87 8.19
N ARG A 399 5.37 -10.99 7.52
CA ARG A 399 3.97 -11.42 7.30
C ARG A 399 3.12 -11.45 8.58
N ASP A 400 3.63 -12.03 9.66
CA ASP A 400 2.90 -12.11 10.93
C ASP A 400 2.72 -10.71 11.56
N LEU A 401 3.67 -9.78 11.36
CA LEU A 401 3.52 -8.37 11.77
C LEU A 401 2.46 -7.64 10.95
N HIS A 402 2.38 -7.88 9.64
CA HIS A 402 1.32 -7.33 8.78
C HIS A 402 -0.07 -7.79 9.24
N PHE A 403 -0.22 -9.07 9.60
CA PHE A 403 -1.49 -9.61 10.08
C PHE A 403 -1.88 -9.06 11.44
N ALA A 404 -0.92 -8.86 12.34
CA ALA A 404 -1.15 -8.18 13.62
C ALA A 404 -1.61 -6.73 13.42
N ASP A 405 -0.93 -5.97 12.55
CA ASP A 405 -1.31 -4.59 12.21
C ASP A 405 -2.71 -4.51 11.59
N MET A 406 -3.05 -5.41 10.65
CA MET A 406 -4.40 -5.49 10.10
C MET A 406 -5.45 -5.78 11.17
N ARG A 407 -5.16 -6.68 12.12
CA ARG A 407 -6.12 -6.98 13.20
C ARG A 407 -6.31 -5.80 14.15
N GLU A 408 -5.24 -5.09 14.48
CA GLU A 408 -5.29 -3.85 15.27
C GLU A 408 -6.13 -2.77 14.57
N HIS A 409 -6.09 -2.74 13.24
CA HIS A 409 -6.94 -1.89 12.40
C HIS A 409 -8.30 -2.51 12.04
N LEU A 410 -8.78 -3.43 12.88
CA LEU A 410 -10.15 -3.97 12.85
C LEU A 410 -10.47 -4.78 11.57
N ILE A 411 -9.46 -5.26 10.86
CA ILE A 411 -9.63 -6.18 9.75
C ILE A 411 -9.91 -7.59 10.26
N ASP A 412 -10.83 -8.27 9.58
CA ASP A 412 -11.31 -9.60 9.90
C ASP A 412 -10.88 -10.65 8.86
N THR A 413 -10.60 -10.22 7.62
CA THR A 413 -10.26 -11.12 6.52
C THR A 413 -9.28 -10.49 5.54
N ILE A 414 -8.63 -11.33 4.74
CA ILE A 414 -7.71 -10.90 3.68
C ILE A 414 -8.00 -11.69 2.41
N THR A 415 -7.59 -11.14 1.27
CA THR A 415 -7.58 -11.92 0.03
C THR A 415 -6.42 -12.93 0.03
N LEU A 416 -6.69 -14.15 -0.42
CA LEU A 416 -5.66 -15.11 -0.84
C LEU A 416 -5.37 -14.86 -2.32
N SER A 417 -4.57 -13.83 -2.58
CA SER A 417 -4.41 -13.26 -3.92
C SER A 417 -3.73 -14.20 -4.91
N GLN A 418 -2.73 -14.98 -4.47
CA GLN A 418 -1.94 -15.87 -5.33
C GLN A 418 -1.78 -17.28 -4.77
N GLU A 419 -2.13 -17.50 -3.51
CA GLU A 419 -1.95 -18.75 -2.80
C GLU A 419 -2.85 -19.83 -3.43
N CYS A 420 -2.27 -20.89 -3.97
CA CYS A 420 -2.95 -21.95 -4.73
C CYS A 420 -2.26 -23.30 -4.43
N PRO A 421 -2.98 -24.44 -4.47
CA PRO A 421 -2.30 -25.73 -4.37
C PRO A 421 -1.29 -25.93 -5.48
N ARG A 422 -0.28 -26.75 -5.21
CA ARG A 422 0.69 -27.23 -6.21
C ARG A 422 0.38 -28.67 -6.59
N GLY A 423 0.92 -29.13 -7.71
CA GLY A 423 0.74 -30.50 -8.19
C GLY A 423 -0.16 -30.57 -9.43
N GLY A 424 -0.93 -31.64 -9.55
CA GLY A 424 -1.75 -31.94 -10.72
C GLY A 424 -1.99 -33.44 -10.85
N TRP A 425 -2.23 -33.92 -12.07
CA TRP A 425 -2.43 -35.35 -12.32
C TRP A 425 -1.10 -36.07 -12.50
N VAL A 426 -0.87 -37.12 -11.71
CA VAL A 426 0.27 -38.03 -11.82
C VAL A 426 -0.29 -39.44 -11.99
N ASP A 427 0.08 -40.11 -13.08
CA ASP A 427 -0.43 -41.44 -13.45
C ASP A 427 -1.98 -41.55 -13.47
N GLY A 428 -2.66 -40.43 -13.79
CA GLY A 428 -4.12 -40.33 -13.86
C GLY A 428 -4.81 -40.02 -12.52
N GLU A 429 -4.07 -39.90 -11.42
CA GLU A 429 -4.60 -39.52 -10.11
C GLU A 429 -4.25 -38.07 -9.78
N LEU A 430 -5.22 -37.32 -9.26
CA LEU A 430 -5.00 -35.95 -8.81
C LEU A 430 -4.21 -35.95 -7.49
N GLN A 431 -3.03 -35.34 -7.51
CA GLN A 431 -2.15 -35.18 -6.35
C GLN A 431 -1.86 -33.70 -6.13
N LEU A 432 -2.34 -33.16 -5.00
CA LEU A 432 -2.20 -31.75 -4.65
C LEU A 432 -1.43 -31.58 -3.34
N ASP A 433 -0.56 -30.58 -3.30
CA ASP A 433 0.14 -30.11 -2.11
C ASP A 433 -0.43 -28.75 -1.67
N PHE A 434 -0.98 -28.72 -0.46
CA PHE A 434 -1.60 -27.56 0.18
C PHE A 434 -0.70 -26.92 1.24
N SER A 435 0.51 -27.42 1.48
CA SER A 435 1.34 -27.06 2.64
C SER A 435 1.57 -25.54 2.78
N ALA A 436 1.81 -24.84 1.66
CA ALA A 436 2.00 -23.39 1.67
C ALA A 436 0.69 -22.63 1.99
N MET A 437 -0.45 -23.12 1.51
CA MET A 437 -1.76 -22.54 1.84
C MET A 437 -2.11 -22.78 3.31
N ASP A 438 -1.87 -24.01 3.81
CA ASP A 438 -2.08 -24.37 5.21
C ASP A 438 -1.29 -23.45 6.14
N GLU A 439 -0.01 -23.23 5.83
CA GLU A 439 0.87 -22.37 6.62
C GLU A 439 0.42 -20.90 6.61
N PHE A 440 0.06 -20.38 5.44
CA PHE A 440 -0.44 -19.01 5.26
C PHE A 440 -1.75 -18.78 6.02
N ILE A 441 -2.75 -19.65 5.82
CA ILE A 441 -4.07 -19.52 6.44
C ILE A 441 -3.96 -19.74 7.96
N ALA A 442 -3.11 -20.67 8.41
CA ALA A 442 -2.85 -20.85 9.85
C ALA A 442 -2.22 -19.60 10.47
N SER A 443 -1.27 -18.94 9.77
CA SER A 443 -0.70 -17.65 10.20
C SER A 443 -1.78 -16.57 10.32
N ALA A 444 -2.58 -16.34 9.28
CA ALA A 444 -3.67 -15.35 9.31
C ALA A 444 -4.63 -15.57 10.49
N ARG A 445 -5.03 -16.83 10.72
CA ARG A 445 -5.92 -17.20 11.84
C ARG A 445 -5.32 -16.96 13.22
N ARG A 446 -4.01 -17.20 13.41
CA ARG A 446 -3.33 -16.94 14.70
C ARG A 446 -3.42 -15.46 15.09
N HIS A 447 -3.51 -14.57 14.10
CA HIS A 447 -3.66 -13.13 14.30
C HIS A 447 -5.12 -12.66 14.26
N GLY A 448 -6.10 -13.57 14.25
CA GLY A 448 -7.53 -13.22 14.31
C GLY A 448 -8.18 -12.91 12.97
N LEU A 449 -7.46 -13.03 11.85
CA LEU A 449 -8.01 -12.92 10.50
C LEU A 449 -8.73 -14.22 10.14
N THR A 450 -10.01 -14.28 10.49
CA THR A 450 -10.83 -15.51 10.51
C THR A 450 -12.08 -15.43 9.66
N GLY A 451 -12.35 -14.29 9.01
CA GLY A 451 -13.47 -14.09 8.10
C GLY A 451 -13.32 -14.89 6.79
N ASP A 452 -14.41 -14.97 6.04
CA ASP A 452 -14.41 -15.63 4.72
C ASP A 452 -13.43 -14.90 3.78
N MET A 453 -12.61 -15.65 3.03
CA MET A 453 -11.45 -15.14 2.29
C MET A 453 -11.70 -15.19 0.78
N PRO A 454 -11.76 -14.05 0.07
CA PRO A 454 -11.72 -14.05 -1.39
C PRO A 454 -10.43 -14.70 -1.90
N TRP A 455 -10.58 -15.78 -2.66
CA TRP A 455 -9.49 -16.62 -3.13
C TRP A 455 -9.19 -16.34 -4.60
N GLY A 456 -8.26 -15.41 -4.84
CA GLY A 456 -7.75 -15.07 -6.16
C GLY A 456 -6.80 -16.12 -6.76
N GLY A 457 -6.13 -16.90 -5.90
CA GLY A 457 -5.28 -18.02 -6.33
C GLY A 457 -5.99 -19.07 -7.19
N VAL A 458 -7.33 -19.15 -7.13
CA VAL A 458 -8.14 -20.02 -7.99
C VAL A 458 -7.88 -19.81 -9.49
N ARG A 459 -7.41 -18.62 -9.89
CA ARG A 459 -7.04 -18.28 -11.27
C ARG A 459 -5.88 -19.10 -11.81
N GLN A 460 -5.07 -19.65 -10.91
CA GLN A 460 -3.91 -20.46 -11.25
C GLN A 460 -4.26 -21.94 -11.45
N LEU A 461 -5.46 -22.39 -11.03
CA LEU A 461 -5.88 -23.80 -11.19
C LEU A 461 -5.81 -24.28 -12.63
N GLY A 462 -6.17 -23.41 -13.59
CA GLY A 462 -6.11 -23.74 -15.01
C GLY A 462 -4.70 -24.16 -15.50
N ALA A 463 -3.65 -23.69 -14.84
CA ALA A 463 -2.27 -24.06 -15.16
C ALA A 463 -1.85 -25.43 -14.61
N LEU A 464 -2.68 -26.07 -13.78
CA LEU A 464 -2.47 -27.43 -13.27
C LEU A 464 -3.19 -28.48 -14.11
N ILE A 465 -4.07 -28.04 -15.02
CA ILE A 465 -4.87 -28.90 -15.89
C ILE A 465 -4.01 -29.36 -17.08
N PRO A 466 -4.02 -30.65 -17.46
CA PRO A 466 -3.29 -31.15 -18.61
C PRO A 466 -3.64 -30.41 -19.91
N GLU A 467 -2.65 -30.21 -20.78
CA GLU A 467 -2.84 -29.61 -22.10
C GLU A 467 -3.51 -30.57 -23.08
N GLY A 468 -4.12 -30.02 -24.15
CA GLY A 468 -4.68 -30.81 -25.26
C GLY A 468 -6.06 -31.41 -25.01
N LEU A 469 -6.71 -31.04 -23.90
CA LEU A 469 -8.06 -31.48 -23.55
C LEU A 469 -9.14 -30.72 -24.35
N SER A 470 -10.30 -31.35 -24.51
CA SER A 470 -11.53 -30.65 -24.88
C SER A 470 -12.02 -29.71 -23.76
N GLU A 471 -12.94 -28.80 -24.09
CA GLU A 471 -13.53 -27.87 -23.11
C GLU A 471 -14.28 -28.62 -21.99
N GLU A 472 -15.07 -29.64 -22.33
CA GLU A 472 -15.79 -30.46 -21.33
C GLU A 472 -14.84 -31.19 -20.37
N GLU A 473 -13.73 -31.73 -20.91
CA GLU A 473 -12.69 -32.37 -20.09
C GLU A 473 -12.00 -31.32 -19.20
N TRP A 474 -11.66 -30.16 -19.73
CA TRP A 474 -11.05 -29.08 -18.95
C TRP A 474 -11.95 -28.64 -17.79
N ASP A 475 -13.24 -28.45 -18.05
CA ASP A 475 -14.23 -28.06 -17.04
C ASP A 475 -14.36 -29.10 -15.92
N GLU A 476 -14.34 -30.38 -16.26
CA GLU A 476 -14.33 -31.46 -15.27
C GLU A 476 -13.08 -31.42 -14.39
N HIS A 477 -11.90 -31.20 -14.99
CA HIS A 477 -10.65 -31.07 -14.24
C HIS A 477 -10.67 -29.83 -13.33
N TYR A 478 -11.24 -28.70 -13.79
CA TYR A 478 -11.41 -27.50 -12.99
C TYR A 478 -12.31 -27.76 -11.76
N ARG A 479 -13.45 -28.43 -11.95
CA ARG A 479 -14.33 -28.84 -10.84
C ARG A 479 -13.62 -29.76 -9.86
N GLN A 480 -12.84 -30.73 -10.33
CA GLN A 480 -12.08 -31.65 -9.47
C GLN A 480 -11.04 -30.91 -8.61
N LEU A 481 -10.30 -29.97 -9.20
CA LEU A 481 -9.34 -29.14 -8.45
C LEU A 481 -10.01 -28.28 -7.39
N LEU A 482 -11.13 -27.63 -7.76
CA LEU A 482 -11.90 -26.81 -6.83
C LEU A 482 -12.49 -27.67 -5.70
N ALA A 483 -13.09 -28.82 -6.02
CA ALA A 483 -13.66 -29.75 -5.05
C ALA A 483 -12.59 -30.29 -4.08
N ALA A 484 -11.42 -30.67 -4.58
CA ALA A 484 -10.31 -31.13 -3.75
C ALA A 484 -9.83 -30.01 -2.81
N THR A 485 -9.75 -28.76 -3.29
CA THR A 485 -9.33 -27.61 -2.47
C THR A 485 -10.35 -27.28 -1.39
N VAL A 486 -11.64 -27.27 -1.72
CA VAL A 486 -12.73 -27.06 -0.76
C VAL A 486 -12.75 -28.17 0.30
N ALA A 487 -12.61 -29.44 -0.11
CA ALA A 487 -12.57 -30.58 0.80
C ALA A 487 -11.38 -30.51 1.77
N HIS A 488 -10.19 -30.17 1.28
CA HIS A 488 -9.00 -29.96 2.12
C HIS A 488 -9.22 -28.82 3.12
N GLY A 489 -9.71 -27.67 2.65
CA GLY A 489 -10.02 -26.53 3.53
C GLY A 489 -11.02 -26.88 4.63
N ALA A 490 -12.06 -27.65 4.31
CA ALA A 490 -13.01 -28.16 5.30
C ALA A 490 -12.34 -29.11 6.32
N GLN A 491 -11.46 -30.01 5.88
CA GLN A 491 -10.71 -30.91 6.75
C GLN A 491 -9.79 -30.15 7.71
N MET A 492 -9.15 -29.08 7.24
CA MET A 492 -8.22 -28.25 8.00
C MET A 492 -8.90 -27.15 8.82
N GLY A 493 -10.22 -27.00 8.68
CA GLY A 493 -11.00 -25.96 9.34
C GLY A 493 -10.56 -24.55 8.92
N TRP A 494 -10.22 -24.37 7.65
CA TRP A 494 -9.95 -23.05 7.06
C TRP A 494 -11.21 -22.17 7.13
N PRO A 495 -11.06 -20.83 7.15
CA PRO A 495 -12.15 -19.94 6.77
C PRO A 495 -12.65 -20.31 5.37
N ARG A 496 -13.93 -20.02 5.08
CA ARG A 496 -14.48 -20.32 3.76
C ARG A 496 -13.71 -19.55 2.70
N LEU A 497 -13.24 -20.28 1.69
CA LEU A 497 -12.64 -19.67 0.51
C LEU A 497 -13.76 -19.27 -0.45
N LEU A 498 -13.76 -18.00 -0.86
CA LEU A 498 -14.70 -17.47 -1.84
C LEU A 498 -14.01 -17.47 -3.21
N CYS A 499 -14.43 -18.37 -4.10
CA CYS A 499 -13.88 -18.56 -5.43
C CYS A 499 -13.96 -17.24 -6.23
N TYR A 500 -12.79 -16.65 -6.53
CA TYR A 500 -12.66 -15.36 -7.20
C TYR A 500 -11.92 -15.47 -8.56
N PRO A 501 -12.55 -16.10 -9.57
CA PRO A 501 -11.86 -16.52 -10.79
C PRO A 501 -11.59 -15.42 -11.81
N VAL A 502 -12.27 -14.27 -11.73
CA VAL A 502 -12.08 -13.14 -12.65
C VAL A 502 -12.23 -11.83 -11.87
N ASP A 503 -11.27 -10.92 -12.03
CA ASP A 503 -11.30 -9.56 -11.47
C ASP A 503 -12.02 -8.61 -12.43
N GLU A 504 -12.87 -7.74 -11.88
CA GLU A 504 -13.61 -6.68 -12.59
C GLU A 504 -14.12 -7.13 -13.97
N PRO A 505 -15.04 -8.12 -14.02
CA PRO A 505 -15.41 -8.80 -15.25
C PRO A 505 -16.12 -7.90 -16.26
N SER A 506 -16.67 -6.76 -15.84
CA SER A 506 -17.40 -5.84 -16.73
C SER A 506 -16.47 -4.99 -17.62
N ASN A 507 -15.15 -5.05 -17.42
CA ASN A 507 -14.18 -4.29 -18.21
C ASN A 507 -14.07 -4.73 -19.67
N ASP A 508 -14.42 -5.98 -19.98
CA ASP A 508 -14.31 -6.55 -21.33
C ASP A 508 -15.31 -7.72 -21.54
N PRO A 509 -15.95 -7.85 -22.71
CA PRO A 509 -16.92 -8.92 -22.97
C PRO A 509 -16.38 -10.36 -22.81
N GLU A 510 -15.11 -10.62 -23.14
CA GLU A 510 -14.48 -11.92 -22.98
C GLU A 510 -14.25 -12.23 -21.50
N ARG A 511 -13.83 -11.24 -20.72
CA ARG A 511 -13.73 -11.38 -19.25
C ARG A 511 -15.09 -11.68 -18.63
N LEU A 512 -16.13 -11.00 -19.09
CA LEU A 512 -17.50 -11.21 -18.61
C LEU A 512 -18.00 -12.63 -18.93
N ALA A 513 -17.77 -13.12 -20.16
CA ALA A 513 -18.09 -14.48 -20.55
C ALA A 513 -17.29 -15.52 -19.75
N ARG A 514 -15.99 -15.27 -19.55
CA ARG A 514 -15.13 -16.14 -18.72
C ARG A 514 -15.59 -16.18 -17.27
N ALA A 515 -16.02 -15.06 -16.71
CA ALA A 515 -16.56 -15.01 -15.36
C ALA A 515 -17.87 -15.80 -15.25
N GLU A 516 -18.78 -15.65 -16.21
CA GLU A 516 -20.01 -16.43 -16.28
C GLU A 516 -19.74 -17.94 -16.31
N HIS A 517 -18.78 -18.36 -17.15
CA HIS A 517 -18.35 -19.77 -17.24
C HIS A 517 -17.79 -20.29 -15.92
N LEU A 518 -16.73 -19.66 -15.40
CA LEU A 518 -16.00 -20.16 -14.22
C LEU A 518 -16.82 -20.07 -12.93
N LEU A 519 -17.65 -19.02 -12.76
CA LEU A 519 -18.58 -18.93 -11.63
C LEU A 519 -19.68 -20.01 -11.74
N GLY A 520 -20.15 -20.30 -12.95
CA GLY A 520 -21.07 -21.41 -13.22
C GLY A 520 -20.50 -22.75 -12.78
N LEU A 521 -19.27 -23.08 -13.21
CA LEU A 521 -18.57 -24.30 -12.79
C LEU A 521 -18.40 -24.36 -11.27
N ALA A 522 -18.04 -23.24 -10.63
CA ALA A 522 -17.85 -23.19 -9.19
C ALA A 522 -19.13 -23.48 -8.41
N ARG A 523 -20.30 -23.02 -8.90
CA ARG A 523 -21.60 -23.30 -8.27
C ARG A 523 -22.02 -24.76 -8.31
N GLU A 524 -21.44 -25.57 -9.19
CA GLU A 524 -21.70 -27.00 -9.29
C GLU A 524 -20.89 -27.81 -8.26
N VAL A 525 -19.87 -27.21 -7.64
CA VAL A 525 -19.03 -27.86 -6.63
C VAL A 525 -19.62 -27.68 -5.23
N GLU A 526 -19.97 -28.79 -4.58
CA GLU A 526 -20.50 -28.76 -3.21
C GLU A 526 -19.51 -28.10 -2.24
N GLY A 527 -19.98 -27.11 -1.48
CA GLY A 527 -19.19 -26.39 -0.49
C GLY A 527 -18.35 -25.22 -1.05
N ALA A 528 -18.31 -25.04 -2.38
CA ALA A 528 -17.73 -23.84 -2.97
C ALA A 528 -18.69 -22.65 -2.83
N TYR A 529 -18.13 -21.48 -2.54
CA TYR A 529 -18.85 -20.20 -2.53
C TYR A 529 -18.22 -19.27 -3.55
N THR A 530 -19.02 -18.50 -4.28
CA THR A 530 -18.51 -17.61 -5.33
C THR A 530 -18.39 -16.16 -4.87
N TYR A 531 -17.34 -15.49 -5.34
CA TYR A 531 -17.09 -14.07 -5.10
C TYR A 531 -16.78 -13.35 -6.41
N CYS A 532 -17.24 -12.11 -6.50
CA CYS A 532 -16.99 -11.25 -7.64
C CYS A 532 -16.85 -9.80 -7.20
N THR A 533 -16.09 -9.02 -7.97
CA THR A 533 -15.98 -7.56 -7.89
C THR A 533 -16.68 -6.90 -9.08
N PRO A 534 -18.03 -6.82 -9.12
CA PRO A 534 -18.68 -6.11 -10.19
C PRO A 534 -18.28 -4.62 -10.17
N ASN A 535 -17.75 -4.13 -11.28
CA ASN A 535 -17.31 -2.75 -11.46
C ASN A 535 -18.23 -1.95 -12.41
N ALA A 536 -19.28 -2.57 -12.93
CA ALA A 536 -20.35 -1.90 -13.66
C ALA A 536 -21.70 -2.59 -13.37
N VAL A 537 -22.77 -1.79 -13.27
CA VAL A 537 -24.12 -2.27 -12.92
C VAL A 537 -24.61 -3.34 -13.90
N GLU A 538 -24.54 -3.09 -15.20
CA GLU A 538 -25.06 -4.01 -16.23
C GLU A 538 -24.38 -5.39 -16.17
N GLY A 539 -23.05 -5.43 -16.23
CA GLY A 539 -22.28 -6.68 -16.18
C GLY A 539 -22.45 -7.42 -14.84
N GLY A 540 -22.50 -6.68 -13.73
CA GLY A 540 -22.76 -7.28 -12.42
C GLY A 540 -24.14 -7.91 -12.30
N LEU A 541 -25.19 -7.24 -12.81
CA LEU A 541 -26.55 -7.77 -12.80
C LEU A 541 -26.71 -8.99 -13.71
N ARG A 542 -25.95 -9.08 -14.81
CA ARG A 542 -25.89 -10.31 -15.64
C ARG A 542 -25.36 -11.48 -14.82
N LEU A 543 -24.28 -11.28 -14.06
CA LEU A 543 -23.64 -12.33 -13.28
C LEU A 543 -24.30 -12.60 -11.92
N ILE A 544 -25.21 -11.75 -11.45
CA ILE A 544 -25.65 -11.76 -10.04
C ILE A 544 -26.17 -13.11 -9.58
N HIS A 545 -26.86 -13.84 -10.46
CA HIS A 545 -27.41 -15.16 -10.20
C HIS A 545 -26.34 -16.24 -9.99
N LEU A 546 -25.07 -15.96 -10.24
CA LEU A 546 -23.93 -16.86 -10.02
C LEU A 546 -23.09 -16.47 -8.80
N ILE A 547 -23.42 -15.39 -8.10
CA ILE A 547 -22.57 -14.77 -7.09
C ILE A 547 -23.18 -14.93 -5.68
N ASP A 548 -22.46 -15.61 -4.78
CA ASP A 548 -22.82 -15.69 -3.36
C ASP A 548 -22.38 -14.45 -2.58
N TYR A 549 -21.24 -13.86 -2.93
CA TYR A 549 -20.68 -12.65 -2.33
C TYR A 549 -20.39 -11.59 -3.41
N ALA A 550 -21.30 -10.64 -3.57
CA ALA A 550 -21.15 -9.57 -4.56
C ALA A 550 -20.50 -8.35 -3.91
N CYS A 551 -19.22 -8.14 -4.22
CA CYS A 551 -18.42 -7.04 -3.66
C CYS A 551 -18.38 -5.87 -4.64
N TRP A 552 -19.45 -5.07 -4.66
CA TRP A 552 -19.64 -4.01 -5.64
C TRP A 552 -18.64 -2.88 -5.46
N GLN A 553 -17.98 -2.47 -6.55
CA GLN A 553 -17.09 -1.31 -6.56
C GLN A 553 -17.88 -0.04 -6.20
N HIS A 554 -17.26 0.94 -5.56
CA HIS A 554 -17.94 2.17 -5.13
C HIS A 554 -18.74 2.92 -6.22
N LEU A 555 -18.36 2.85 -7.49
CA LEU A 555 -19.14 3.49 -8.56
C LEU A 555 -20.40 2.69 -8.96
N SER A 556 -20.51 1.45 -8.51
CA SER A 556 -21.57 0.50 -8.89
C SER A 556 -22.39 -0.01 -7.70
N ALA A 557 -21.95 0.25 -6.47
CA ALA A 557 -22.70 -0.04 -5.25
C ALA A 557 -23.83 0.98 -5.06
N ASN A 558 -25.08 0.53 -5.06
CA ASN A 558 -26.26 1.37 -4.92
C ASN A 558 -27.48 0.54 -4.48
N ALA A 559 -28.63 1.19 -4.20
CA ALA A 559 -29.85 0.48 -3.80
C ALA A 559 -30.32 -0.57 -4.81
N GLN A 560 -30.16 -0.35 -6.12
CA GLN A 560 -30.56 -1.32 -7.14
C GLN A 560 -29.68 -2.58 -7.06
N THR A 561 -28.36 -2.42 -7.03
CA THR A 561 -27.43 -3.55 -6.99
C THR A 561 -27.48 -4.27 -5.65
N ARG A 562 -27.70 -3.54 -4.56
CA ARG A 562 -28.02 -4.13 -3.25
C ARG A 562 -29.28 -4.99 -3.30
N GLN A 563 -30.39 -4.43 -3.78
CA GLN A 563 -31.66 -5.16 -3.85
C GLN A 563 -31.51 -6.42 -4.69
N ALA A 564 -30.91 -6.31 -5.88
CA ALA A 564 -30.68 -7.46 -6.76
C ALA A 564 -29.80 -8.54 -6.11
N THR A 565 -28.77 -8.14 -5.36
CA THR A 565 -27.91 -9.08 -4.62
C THR A 565 -28.71 -9.85 -3.57
N LEU A 566 -29.51 -9.13 -2.77
CA LEU A 566 -30.31 -9.74 -1.70
C LEU A 566 -31.47 -10.59 -2.24
N ASP A 567 -32.11 -10.18 -3.32
CA ASP A 567 -33.18 -10.95 -3.99
C ASP A 567 -32.66 -12.28 -4.53
N ASN A 568 -31.37 -12.34 -4.91
CA ASN A 568 -30.70 -13.57 -5.31
C ASN A 568 -30.21 -14.43 -4.11
N GLY A 569 -30.42 -13.98 -2.87
CA GLY A 569 -29.92 -14.64 -1.66
C GLY A 569 -28.41 -14.47 -1.43
N GLY A 570 -27.76 -13.56 -2.17
CA GLY A 570 -26.34 -13.25 -2.02
C GLY A 570 -26.07 -12.26 -0.89
N THR A 571 -24.79 -12.15 -0.53
CA THR A 571 -24.28 -11.19 0.44
C THR A 571 -23.80 -9.93 -0.26
N PHE A 572 -24.35 -8.78 0.11
CA PHE A 572 -23.97 -7.49 -0.45
C PHE A 572 -22.75 -6.91 0.29
N TRP A 573 -21.60 -6.95 -0.39
CA TRP A 573 -20.34 -6.36 0.03
C TRP A 573 -20.00 -5.15 -0.84
N TYR A 574 -19.08 -4.34 -0.34
CA TYR A 574 -18.66 -3.08 -0.94
C TYR A 574 -17.14 -3.05 -1.10
N TYR A 575 -16.64 -2.49 -2.19
CA TYR A 575 -15.22 -2.36 -2.45
C TYR A 575 -14.80 -0.91 -2.68
N SER A 576 -13.67 -0.54 -2.08
CA SER A 576 -13.04 0.77 -2.28
C SER A 576 -11.51 0.72 -2.20
N SER A 577 -10.88 1.87 -2.32
CA SER A 577 -9.44 2.04 -2.23
C SER A 577 -9.04 3.19 -1.31
N ASN A 578 -7.83 3.09 -0.77
CA ASN A 578 -7.23 4.05 0.15
C ASN A 578 -5.75 4.23 -0.20
N TYR A 579 -5.40 5.31 -0.90
CA TYR A 579 -4.03 5.58 -1.32
C TYR A 579 -3.68 7.07 -1.48
N GLY A 580 -4.66 7.97 -1.33
CA GLY A 580 -4.44 9.42 -1.45
C GLY A 580 -4.22 10.10 -0.10
N ALA A 581 -3.69 11.32 -0.13
CA ALA A 581 -3.41 12.13 1.07
C ALA A 581 -4.65 12.59 1.87
N ARG A 582 -5.87 12.39 1.35
CA ARG A 582 -7.11 12.93 1.95
C ARG A 582 -7.60 12.04 3.08
N THR A 583 -7.41 12.48 4.32
CA THR A 583 -7.80 11.78 5.56
C THR A 583 -9.30 11.54 5.72
N SER A 584 -10.16 12.46 5.26
CA SER A 584 -11.62 12.31 5.36
C SER A 584 -12.22 11.26 4.42
N VAL A 585 -11.55 10.97 3.30
CA VAL A 585 -12.03 10.01 2.29
C VAL A 585 -12.06 8.56 2.80
N PRO A 586 -11.00 8.00 3.40
CA PRO A 586 -11.04 6.65 3.95
C PRO A 586 -12.05 6.53 5.09
N ARG A 587 -12.11 7.47 6.04
CA ARG A 587 -13.12 7.47 7.11
C ARG A 587 -14.55 7.45 6.56
N PHE A 588 -14.83 8.27 5.55
CA PHE A 588 -16.13 8.29 4.90
C PHE A 588 -16.49 6.95 4.24
N ARG A 589 -15.55 6.38 3.48
CA ARG A 589 -15.75 5.17 2.69
C ARG A 589 -15.90 3.93 3.57
N SER A 590 -15.07 3.75 4.60
CA SER A 590 -15.16 2.62 5.52
C SER A 590 -16.31 2.79 6.51
N GLY A 591 -16.66 4.03 6.84
CA GLY A 591 -17.68 4.39 7.80
C GLY A 591 -19.07 4.65 7.21
N PHE A 592 -19.53 5.89 7.33
CA PHE A 592 -20.94 6.21 7.08
C PHE A 592 -21.42 5.86 5.67
N LEU A 593 -20.56 5.88 4.64
CA LEU A 593 -20.95 5.42 3.30
C LEU A 593 -21.28 3.93 3.29
N ARG A 594 -20.39 3.09 3.83
CA ARG A 594 -20.61 1.63 3.93
C ARG A 594 -21.87 1.33 4.74
N TRP A 595 -22.04 2.00 5.89
CA TRP A 595 -23.24 1.87 6.72
C TRP A 595 -24.50 2.23 5.93
N ARG A 596 -24.50 3.37 5.21
CA ARG A 596 -25.64 3.85 4.43
C ARG A 596 -25.99 2.95 3.24
N LEU A 597 -24.99 2.36 2.60
CA LEU A 597 -25.17 1.35 1.55
C LEU A 597 -25.80 0.06 2.12
N GLY A 598 -25.79 -0.14 3.44
CA GLY A 598 -26.29 -1.35 4.07
C GLY A 598 -25.48 -2.59 3.67
N ALA A 599 -24.18 -2.40 3.39
CA ALA A 599 -23.24 -3.48 3.15
C ALA A 599 -22.86 -4.17 4.46
N THR A 600 -22.70 -5.49 4.40
CA THR A 600 -22.30 -6.33 5.56
C THR A 600 -20.83 -6.75 5.50
N GLY A 601 -20.19 -6.54 4.35
CA GLY A 601 -18.76 -6.73 4.18
C GLY A 601 -18.16 -5.61 3.36
N MET A 602 -16.88 -5.34 3.59
CA MET A 602 -16.11 -4.43 2.76
C MET A 602 -14.71 -4.99 2.49
N LEU A 603 -14.17 -4.75 1.30
CA LEU A 603 -12.73 -4.89 1.06
C LEU A 603 -12.09 -3.60 0.58
N TYR A 604 -10.89 -3.34 1.06
CA TYR A 604 -10.01 -2.27 0.57
C TYR A 604 -8.89 -2.80 -0.32
N TRP A 605 -8.60 -2.07 -1.40
CA TRP A 605 -7.35 -2.14 -2.14
C TRP A 605 -6.46 -0.95 -1.74
N HIS A 606 -5.29 -1.16 -1.12
CA HIS A 606 -4.65 -2.44 -0.79
C HIS A 606 -3.68 -2.27 0.39
N TYR A 607 -3.31 -3.36 1.07
CA TYR A 607 -2.39 -3.29 2.21
C TYR A 607 -1.03 -2.73 1.81
N ASN A 608 -0.40 -3.36 0.81
CA ASN A 608 1.00 -3.16 0.43
C ASN A 608 1.24 -3.03 -1.09
N ALA A 609 0.28 -2.62 -1.93
CA ALA A 609 0.48 -2.63 -3.39
C ALA A 609 1.18 -1.35 -3.91
N PHE A 610 2.51 -1.35 -3.98
CA PHE A 610 3.34 -0.27 -4.56
C PHE A 610 4.07 -0.75 -5.83
N VAL A 611 4.67 0.18 -6.57
CA VAL A 611 5.55 -0.12 -7.71
C VAL A 611 6.78 0.78 -7.59
N GLY A 612 7.98 0.21 -7.68
CA GLY A 612 9.20 0.99 -7.41
C GLY A 612 9.49 1.08 -5.91
N ASP A 613 9.95 2.25 -5.47
CA ASP A 613 10.21 2.61 -4.09
C ASP A 613 8.91 3.09 -3.40
N PRO A 614 8.39 2.38 -2.37
CA PRO A 614 7.16 2.76 -1.67
C PRO A 614 7.24 4.12 -0.95
N TYR A 615 8.42 4.73 -0.88
CA TYR A 615 8.63 6.05 -0.29
C TYR A 615 8.63 7.18 -1.34
N ASP A 616 8.48 6.87 -2.61
CA ASP A 616 8.61 7.82 -3.72
C ASP A 616 7.60 7.61 -4.85
N ASP A 617 6.40 8.19 -4.70
CA ASP A 617 5.26 8.03 -5.61
C ASP A 617 5.52 8.46 -7.08
N LEU A 618 6.67 9.09 -7.36
CA LEU A 618 7.04 9.60 -8.69
C LEU A 618 7.95 8.66 -9.49
N ASP A 619 8.50 7.62 -8.86
CA ASP A 619 9.58 6.81 -9.46
C ASP A 619 9.08 5.71 -10.42
N ALA A 620 7.76 5.48 -10.49
CA ALA A 620 7.13 4.50 -11.36
C ALA A 620 6.08 5.10 -12.32
N TRP A 621 5.37 4.24 -13.05
CA TRP A 621 4.33 4.64 -14.00
C TRP A 621 2.98 5.01 -13.37
N ARG A 622 2.82 4.78 -12.06
CA ARG A 622 1.60 5.08 -11.32
C ARG A 622 1.90 5.34 -9.85
N SER A 623 0.94 5.90 -9.13
CA SER A 623 0.97 6.00 -7.67
C SER A 623 1.02 4.65 -6.97
N ASP A 624 1.62 4.68 -5.78
CA ASP A 624 1.65 3.62 -4.81
C ASP A 624 0.34 3.50 -4.04
N MET A 625 -0.27 2.32 -4.13
CA MET A 625 -1.57 1.98 -3.58
C MET A 625 -1.45 1.11 -2.34
N PHE A 626 -0.81 1.64 -1.29
CA PHE A 626 -0.69 0.99 0.02
C PHE A 626 -1.30 1.84 1.13
N VAL A 627 -1.78 1.17 2.18
CA VAL A 627 -2.16 1.79 3.46
C VAL A 627 -1.08 1.62 4.53
N SER A 628 -0.12 0.71 4.30
CA SER A 628 1.01 0.46 5.20
C SER A 628 2.34 0.42 4.45
N ALA A 629 3.32 1.21 4.91
CA ALA A 629 4.64 1.30 4.31
C ALA A 629 5.58 0.22 4.90
N PRO A 630 6.41 -0.46 4.09
CA PRO A 630 7.26 -1.55 4.55
C PRO A 630 8.57 -1.06 5.18
N THR A 631 8.91 -1.51 6.39
CA THR A 631 10.25 -1.34 6.97
C THR A 631 10.82 -2.69 7.43
N PRO A 632 12.15 -2.81 7.61
CA PRO A 632 12.74 -4.02 8.18
C PRO A 632 12.15 -4.40 9.54
N ASP A 633 11.81 -3.40 10.36
CA ASP A 633 11.33 -3.59 11.74
C ASP A 633 9.80 -3.83 11.83
N GLY A 634 9.08 -3.72 10.71
CA GLY A 634 7.63 -3.92 10.63
C GLY A 634 6.90 -2.86 9.80
N PRO A 635 5.57 -2.98 9.67
CA PRO A 635 4.74 -2.01 8.95
C PRO A 635 4.71 -0.63 9.63
N LEU A 636 4.72 0.43 8.84
CA LEU A 636 4.37 1.78 9.29
C LEU A 636 2.98 2.17 8.76
N PRO A 637 2.04 2.59 9.63
CA PRO A 637 0.72 3.01 9.19
C PRO A 637 0.79 4.31 8.39
N THR A 638 -0.24 4.55 7.60
CA THR A 638 -0.45 5.85 6.94
C THR A 638 -1.58 6.60 7.63
N LEU A 639 -1.65 7.92 7.41
CA LEU A 639 -2.79 8.73 7.85
C LEU A 639 -4.13 8.17 7.36
N GLY A 640 -4.14 7.66 6.13
CA GLY A 640 -5.33 7.04 5.54
C GLY A 640 -5.74 5.77 6.27
N TRP A 641 -4.77 4.98 6.76
CA TRP A 641 -5.02 3.73 7.49
C TRP A 641 -5.66 3.97 8.86
N GLU A 642 -5.13 4.94 9.61
CA GLU A 642 -5.72 5.37 10.88
C GLU A 642 -7.14 5.92 10.68
N CYS A 643 -7.35 6.71 9.63
CA CYS A 643 -8.69 7.22 9.30
C CYS A 643 -9.65 6.13 8.82
N GLU A 644 -9.14 5.04 8.24
CA GLU A 644 -9.97 3.90 7.88
C GLU A 644 -10.53 3.21 9.12
N ARG A 645 -9.68 3.00 10.15
CA ARG A 645 -10.08 2.46 11.46
C ARG A 645 -11.21 3.28 12.08
N GLU A 646 -11.06 4.61 12.08
CA GLU A 646 -12.10 5.55 12.55
C GLU A 646 -13.44 5.33 11.82
N GLY A 647 -13.42 5.10 10.52
CA GLY A 647 -14.65 4.84 9.78
C GLY A 647 -15.24 3.47 10.11
N ILE A 648 -14.43 2.43 10.30
CA ILE A 648 -14.92 1.11 10.75
C ILE A 648 -15.68 1.25 12.07
N GLU A 649 -15.15 2.04 13.00
CA GLU A 649 -15.81 2.33 14.27
C GLU A 649 -17.10 3.14 14.07
N ASP A 650 -17.14 4.14 13.16
CA ASP A 650 -18.38 4.86 12.82
C ASP A 650 -19.53 3.89 12.48
N VAL A 651 -19.24 2.81 11.73
CA VAL A 651 -20.22 1.75 11.43
C VAL A 651 -20.64 1.03 12.70
N TRP A 652 -19.70 0.65 13.57
CA TRP A 652 -20.01 -0.08 14.80
C TRP A 652 -20.90 0.73 15.73
N TYR A 653 -20.63 2.03 15.89
CA TYR A 653 -21.49 2.96 16.63
C TYR A 653 -22.91 2.97 16.04
N ALA A 654 -23.04 3.12 14.72
CA ALA A 654 -24.35 3.13 14.06
C ALA A 654 -25.10 1.80 14.26
N ARG A 655 -24.43 0.64 14.10
CA ARG A 655 -25.02 -0.69 14.30
C ARG A 655 -25.43 -0.95 15.75
N LYS A 656 -24.62 -0.51 16.73
CA LYS A 656 -24.98 -0.61 18.15
C LYS A 656 -26.25 0.20 18.43
N LEU A 657 -26.33 1.42 17.90
CA LEU A 657 -27.52 2.26 18.06
C LEU A 657 -28.76 1.62 17.42
N GLU A 658 -28.66 1.09 16.20
CA GLU A 658 -29.74 0.34 15.54
C GLU A 658 -30.25 -0.82 16.40
N GLY A 659 -29.34 -1.60 17.00
CA GLY A 659 -29.69 -2.69 17.91
C GLY A 659 -30.42 -2.20 19.16
N LEU A 660 -29.99 -1.08 19.75
CA LEU A 660 -30.65 -0.48 20.91
C LEU A 660 -32.03 0.09 20.57
N ILE A 661 -32.20 0.71 19.40
CA ILE A 661 -33.50 1.19 18.91
C ILE A 661 -34.46 0.01 18.74
N ALA A 662 -34.01 -1.07 18.08
CA ALA A 662 -34.83 -2.25 17.84
C ALA A 662 -35.23 -2.97 19.15
N GLY A 663 -34.37 -2.93 20.16
CA GLY A 663 -34.60 -3.52 21.49
C GLY A 663 -35.24 -2.58 22.52
N ALA A 664 -35.55 -1.33 22.17
CA ALA A 664 -35.96 -0.31 23.14
C ALA A 664 -37.31 -0.66 23.80
N PRO A 665 -37.43 -0.61 25.14
CA PRO A 665 -38.71 -0.81 25.82
C PRO A 665 -39.66 0.35 25.53
N ALA A 666 -40.98 0.12 25.66
CA ALA A 666 -42.00 1.15 25.44
C ALA A 666 -41.78 2.44 26.27
N ALA A 667 -41.16 2.34 27.44
CA ALA A 667 -40.81 3.47 28.29
C ALA A 667 -39.72 4.39 27.69
N ARG A 668 -38.95 3.90 26.70
CA ARG A 668 -37.92 4.64 25.97
C ARG A 668 -38.27 4.86 24.49
N ALA A 669 -39.55 4.75 24.12
CA ALA A 669 -39.99 4.86 22.73
C ALA A 669 -39.70 6.24 22.10
N GLU A 670 -39.77 7.31 22.89
CA GLU A 670 -39.46 8.67 22.42
C GLU A 670 -37.96 8.83 22.12
N GLN A 671 -37.09 8.33 23.01
CA GLN A 671 -35.64 8.32 22.82
C GLN A 671 -35.27 7.48 21.60
N ALA A 672 -35.88 6.30 21.43
CA ALA A 672 -35.65 5.44 20.27
C ALA A 672 -36.07 6.13 18.96
N ALA A 673 -37.20 6.86 18.96
CA ALA A 673 -37.63 7.63 17.80
C ALA A 673 -36.67 8.80 17.48
N ALA A 674 -36.16 9.50 18.50
CA ALA A 674 -35.17 10.58 18.30
C ALA A 674 -33.83 10.06 17.78
N ALA A 675 -33.39 8.89 18.28
CA ALA A 675 -32.22 8.19 17.80
C ALA A 675 -32.37 7.75 16.33
N GLN A 676 -33.51 7.15 15.98
CA GLN A 676 -33.82 6.79 14.60
C GLN A 676 -33.82 8.01 13.67
N ALA A 677 -34.43 9.11 14.09
CA ALA A 677 -34.43 10.35 13.31
C ALA A 677 -33.02 10.90 13.05
N THR A 678 -32.08 10.68 13.97
CA THR A 678 -30.66 11.05 13.77
C THR A 678 -30.00 10.16 12.72
N LEU A 679 -30.24 8.84 12.76
CA LEU A 679 -29.75 7.94 11.71
C LEU A 679 -30.35 8.31 10.34
N ASP A 680 -31.66 8.58 10.29
CA ASP A 680 -32.34 8.98 9.06
C ASP A 680 -31.78 10.29 8.48
N GLU A 681 -31.46 11.27 9.34
CA GLU A 681 -30.80 12.52 8.94
C GLU A 681 -29.44 12.26 8.30
N ILE A 682 -28.59 11.44 8.95
CA ILE A 682 -27.26 11.08 8.42
C ILE A 682 -27.44 10.40 7.07
N ALA A 683 -28.35 9.43 6.98
CA ALA A 683 -28.63 8.69 5.75
C ALA A 683 -29.15 9.56 4.60
N ALA A 684 -29.90 10.62 4.91
CA ALA A 684 -30.44 11.57 3.94
C ALA A 684 -29.41 12.62 3.48
N ALA A 685 -28.29 12.79 4.19
CA ALA A 685 -27.23 13.72 3.80
C ALA A 685 -26.39 13.23 2.61
N PHE A 686 -26.48 11.93 2.29
CA PHE A 686 -25.77 11.33 1.17
C PHE A 686 -26.36 11.75 -0.18
N PRO A 687 -25.51 11.92 -1.21
CA PRO A 687 -25.98 12.09 -2.57
C PRO A 687 -26.81 10.88 -3.04
N PRO A 688 -27.71 11.05 -4.03
CA PRO A 688 -28.52 9.96 -4.57
C PRO A 688 -27.65 8.83 -5.14
N ASP A 689 -28.10 7.60 -4.90
CA ASP A 689 -27.53 6.36 -5.40
C ASP A 689 -27.33 6.33 -6.94
N GLY A 690 -26.20 5.78 -7.42
CA GLY A 690 -26.04 5.37 -8.81
C GLY A 690 -25.47 6.40 -9.82
N GLY A 691 -24.74 7.42 -9.34
CA GLY A 691 -23.92 8.28 -10.20
C GLY A 691 -22.46 8.30 -9.79
N GLU A 692 -21.62 9.09 -10.47
CA GLU A 692 -20.20 9.37 -10.18
C GLU A 692 -19.93 9.96 -8.76
N ASN A 693 -20.94 9.97 -7.88
CA ASN A 693 -21.03 10.80 -6.68
C ASN A 693 -21.12 10.00 -5.35
N LEU A 694 -20.51 8.81 -5.20
CA LEU A 694 -20.24 8.31 -3.84
C LEU A 694 -19.04 9.05 -3.20
N THR A 695 -19.16 10.37 -3.17
CA THR A 695 -18.18 11.32 -2.62
C THR A 695 -18.70 11.87 -1.30
N ILE A 696 -17.80 12.48 -0.53
CA ILE A 696 -18.18 13.18 0.70
C ILE A 696 -19.19 14.28 0.33
N PRO A 697 -20.36 14.35 0.99
CA PRO A 697 -21.33 15.40 0.70
C PRO A 697 -20.70 16.78 0.84
N GLN A 698 -21.02 17.72 -0.06
CA GLN A 698 -20.47 19.09 0.00
C GLN A 698 -20.81 19.83 1.31
N SER A 699 -21.88 19.40 1.99
CA SER A 699 -22.29 19.94 3.30
C SER A 699 -21.45 19.40 4.47
N TRP A 700 -20.63 18.37 4.24
CA TRP A 700 -19.81 17.76 5.27
C TRP A 700 -18.44 18.43 5.34
N SER A 701 -18.03 18.76 6.54
CA SER A 701 -16.65 19.09 6.90
C SER A 701 -16.12 18.03 7.88
N PRO A 702 -14.82 18.03 8.22
CA PRO A 702 -14.29 17.27 9.35
C PRO A 702 -15.17 17.29 10.61
N ALA A 703 -15.65 18.47 10.99
CA ALA A 703 -16.53 18.63 12.14
C ALA A 703 -17.85 17.84 12.02
N THR A 704 -18.37 17.64 10.80
CA THR A 704 -19.61 16.89 10.57
C THR A 704 -19.46 15.41 10.96
N PHE A 705 -18.32 14.78 10.64
CA PHE A 705 -18.04 13.39 11.04
C PHE A 705 -18.09 13.24 12.56
N HIS A 706 -17.37 14.11 13.27
CA HIS A 706 -17.32 14.11 14.73
C HIS A 706 -18.68 14.39 15.36
N GLN A 707 -19.44 15.33 14.80
CA GLN A 707 -20.79 15.66 15.29
C GLN A 707 -21.74 14.47 15.13
N TYR A 708 -21.71 13.76 14.02
CA TYR A 708 -22.58 12.59 13.82
C TYR A 708 -22.20 11.43 14.72
N ARG A 709 -20.91 11.05 14.81
CA ARG A 709 -20.48 9.99 15.74
C ARG A 709 -20.86 10.36 17.18
N ARG A 710 -20.66 11.63 17.59
CA ARG A 710 -21.01 12.11 18.93
C ARG A 710 -22.50 12.01 19.22
N ARG A 711 -23.37 12.44 18.30
CA ARG A 711 -24.83 12.33 18.47
C ARG A 711 -25.26 10.88 18.60
N ILE A 712 -24.67 9.97 17.82
CA ILE A 712 -24.92 8.53 17.93
C ILE A 712 -24.51 8.04 19.33
N ALA A 713 -23.31 8.40 19.80
CA ALA A 713 -22.83 8.03 21.13
C ALA A 713 -23.72 8.57 22.25
N GLU A 714 -24.21 9.81 22.15
CA GLU A 714 -25.15 10.40 23.09
C GLU A 714 -26.48 9.60 23.14
N HIS A 715 -27.04 9.21 21.98
CA HIS A 715 -28.22 8.34 21.93
C HIS A 715 -27.97 6.95 22.51
N ILE A 716 -26.78 6.37 22.29
CA ILE A 716 -26.40 5.09 22.91
C ILE A 716 -26.42 5.21 24.44
N ILE A 717 -25.87 6.29 25.00
CA ILE A 717 -25.88 6.54 26.45
C ILE A 717 -27.32 6.64 26.97
N GLU A 718 -28.19 7.36 26.27
CA GLU A 718 -29.59 7.53 26.68
C GLU A 718 -30.41 6.23 26.59
N LEU A 719 -30.10 5.37 25.62
CA LEU A 719 -30.79 4.11 25.40
C LEU A 719 -30.18 2.94 26.18
N THR A 720 -28.96 3.06 26.70
CA THR A 720 -28.35 2.07 27.59
C THR A 720 -28.97 2.16 28.99
N PRO A 721 -29.41 1.04 29.61
CA PRO A 721 -30.16 1.01 30.86
C PRO A 721 -29.56 1.81 32.02
#